data_AF-A0AAD9M5H2-F1
#
_entry.id   AF-A0AAD9M5H2-F1
#
_cell.length_a   1.000
_cell.length_b   1.000
_cell.length_c   1.000
_cell.angle_alpha   90.00
_cell.angle_beta   90.00
_cell.angle_gamma   90.00
#
_symmetry.space_group_name_H-M   'P 1'
#
loop_
_entity.id
_entity.type
_entity.pdbx_description
1 polymer ?
#
loop_
_entity_poly.entity_id
_entity_poly.type
_entity_poly.pdbx_seq_one_letter_code
_entity_poly.pdbx_strand_id
1 'polypeptide(L)'
;MDGRPTKKRKVRKGTRSCWQCRKRKIRCEFACNDDETCSGCQARGTVCISQEFADQEQPGPPERGLVQRLGRLEELMLKLADKMGPDASAVNNAITPAPSVEGSQARPESRSPPPDTARPPITNVTLVSSSASAVGPPRPARDGARGRSKYDKVCREIRSAFPSPQAAKIIVDSSRGPAFVLAMFYTYQDILEGKSPTMASLTSMPDVTKHPTLLAKYLLQLTIYLQQMPPSFDTSVLELSLGGPAQERMNEWVAAAGLVCSDDDLLGSVEGLECLILHGLYLINSGNLRKAWLAMRRALSLAQLMGIEADGARSIKSCDPTTDPDTIPTSQSLWHRINFCDRYMSLLLGLSAGSQDGSFMSDECLARDTAMERLEKKYSAVALRIIERNRAPADEAFAITQSVDCELENAAKAMGRSWWEIPPLPAHNTDEVVDMGTMSHLMLQIHHHTLLIMLHLPYMLRSQTNSRFDYSKNTCLESSRAVLKRCVIFRTANDTAFSCRHIDYSSLTASMTLLLGHLNRPAGVREDDWRRQRNEDRALAETVVAKMEKLARLNDDKLSCESAAIIRQLLPIVDCCSGAEPECFPGGAARNVQLTIPYLGVININTTAAGHAAEPHAVDLSHSQLPTPSNTTTTVSSDAYQETPPPPPPPALSLEAFLGADTTIPHEDVCSGLSADYLGEWPCPGITAEAGDWTFQGVDTTFWSLLNCGISSDFTR
;
A
#
# COMPACT_ATOMS: atom_id res chain seq x y z
N MET A 1 -49.00 25.77 -40.18
CA MET A 1 -49.06 24.37 -39.73
C MET A 1 -48.59 24.32 -38.28
N ASP A 2 -49.03 23.32 -37.53
CA ASP A 2 -48.76 23.20 -36.08
C ASP A 2 -47.28 22.89 -35.77
N GLY A 3 -46.84 23.25 -34.57
CA GLY A 3 -45.43 23.15 -34.15
C GLY A 3 -45.24 22.99 -32.64
N ARG A 4 -46.19 22.36 -31.93
CA ARG A 4 -46.08 22.15 -30.47
C ARG A 4 -44.88 21.27 -30.11
N PRO A 5 -44.01 21.68 -29.16
CA PRO A 5 -42.89 20.84 -28.72
C PRO A 5 -43.39 19.59 -27.97
N THR A 6 -42.76 18.44 -28.23
CA THR A 6 -43.17 17.16 -27.66
C THR A 6 -42.72 17.01 -26.21
N LYS A 7 -43.68 16.91 -25.27
CA LYS A 7 -43.39 16.60 -23.85
C LYS A 7 -42.84 15.18 -23.74
N LYS A 8 -41.67 15.03 -23.10
CA LYS A 8 -40.91 13.75 -23.07
C LYS A 8 -40.50 13.25 -21.67
N ARG A 9 -40.96 13.88 -20.58
CA ARG A 9 -40.64 13.41 -19.22
C ARG A 9 -41.79 13.60 -18.22
N LYS A 10 -42.14 12.54 -17.48
CA LYS A 10 -43.03 12.64 -16.30
C LYS A 10 -42.23 13.22 -15.13
N VAL A 11 -42.43 14.51 -14.85
CA VAL A 11 -42.05 15.13 -13.56
C VAL A 11 -43.15 14.84 -12.53
N ARG A 12 -42.85 14.78 -11.23
CA ARG A 12 -43.88 14.67 -10.18
C ARG A 12 -44.80 15.90 -10.24
N LYS A 13 -46.12 15.69 -10.09
CA LYS A 13 -47.08 16.80 -9.99
C LYS A 13 -46.67 17.73 -8.84
N GLY A 14 -46.68 19.04 -9.10
CA GLY A 14 -46.38 20.08 -8.11
C GLY A 14 -44.92 20.55 -8.04
N THR A 15 -43.96 19.94 -8.76
CA THR A 15 -42.55 20.36 -8.72
C THR A 15 -42.06 20.95 -10.05
N ARG A 16 -42.18 22.27 -10.23
CA ARG A 16 -41.59 22.99 -11.38
C ARG A 16 -40.07 23.15 -11.17
N SER A 17 -39.25 22.74 -12.14
CA SER A 17 -37.80 23.00 -12.09
C SER A 17 -37.19 23.07 -13.51
N CYS A 18 -36.20 23.94 -13.70
CA CYS A 18 -35.59 24.21 -15.00
C CYS A 18 -34.26 23.45 -15.23
N TRP A 19 -33.84 23.33 -16.48
CA TRP A 19 -32.58 22.67 -16.85
C TRP A 19 -31.34 23.41 -16.32
N GLN A 20 -31.32 24.75 -16.35
CA GLN A 20 -30.17 25.55 -15.89
C GLN A 20 -29.89 25.40 -14.39
N CYS A 21 -30.92 25.43 -13.52
CA CYS A 21 -30.72 25.22 -12.08
C CYS A 21 -30.30 23.78 -11.77
N ARG A 22 -30.80 22.79 -12.52
CA ARG A 22 -30.38 21.39 -12.41
C ARG A 22 -28.92 21.17 -12.82
N LYS A 23 -28.48 21.71 -13.97
CA LYS A 23 -27.09 21.64 -14.44
C LYS A 23 -26.12 22.23 -13.39
N ARG A 24 -26.55 23.29 -12.71
CA ARG A 24 -25.79 23.98 -11.65
C ARG A 24 -26.00 23.41 -10.23
N LYS A 25 -26.76 22.33 -10.05
CA LYS A 25 -27.13 21.70 -8.76
C LYS A 25 -27.69 22.66 -7.69
N ILE A 26 -28.42 23.70 -8.10
CA ILE A 26 -29.03 24.71 -7.21
C ILE A 26 -30.56 24.63 -7.18
N ARG A 27 -31.17 25.16 -6.11
CA ARG A 27 -32.63 25.23 -5.92
C ARG A 27 -33.26 26.08 -7.04
N CYS A 28 -34.45 25.66 -7.48
CA CYS A 28 -35.19 26.32 -8.56
C CYS A 28 -36.51 26.85 -7.98
N GLU A 29 -36.59 28.17 -7.82
CA GLU A 29 -37.68 28.86 -7.12
C GLU A 29 -38.24 29.95 -8.02
N PHE A 30 -39.56 30.13 -7.99
CA PHE A 30 -40.31 31.13 -8.75
C PHE A 30 -40.96 32.07 -7.73
N ALA A 31 -41.16 33.36 -8.06
CA ALA A 31 -41.75 34.32 -7.12
C ALA A 31 -43.27 34.15 -7.05
N CYS A 32 -43.90 33.82 -8.17
CA CYS A 32 -45.30 33.43 -8.29
C CYS A 32 -45.43 32.06 -9.00
N ASN A 33 -46.55 31.35 -8.77
CA ASN A 33 -46.82 30.07 -9.42
C ASN A 33 -46.99 30.18 -10.95
N ASP A 34 -47.39 31.36 -11.45
CA ASP A 34 -47.62 31.63 -12.86
C ASP A 34 -46.38 32.14 -13.62
N ASP A 35 -45.27 32.42 -12.92
CA ASP A 35 -44.03 32.91 -13.55
C ASP A 35 -43.46 31.89 -14.53
N GLU A 36 -43.10 32.31 -15.75
CA GLU A 36 -42.42 31.44 -16.71
C GLU A 36 -40.92 31.24 -16.38
N THR A 37 -40.31 32.21 -15.70
CA THR A 37 -38.87 32.23 -15.38
C THR A 37 -38.63 32.18 -13.88
N CYS A 38 -37.80 31.24 -13.43
CA CYS A 38 -37.41 31.14 -12.02
C CYS A 38 -36.47 32.28 -11.61
N SER A 39 -36.55 32.75 -10.36
CA SER A 39 -35.85 33.93 -9.83
C SER A 39 -34.33 33.83 -10.02
N GLY A 40 -33.78 32.62 -9.90
CA GLY A 40 -32.36 32.36 -10.17
C GLY A 40 -31.96 32.54 -11.63
N CYS A 41 -32.82 32.17 -12.60
CA CYS A 41 -32.56 32.43 -14.02
C CYS A 41 -32.73 33.91 -14.36
N GLN A 42 -33.73 34.57 -13.79
CA GLN A 42 -33.99 36.00 -13.95
C GLN A 42 -32.80 36.84 -13.49
N ALA A 43 -32.30 36.60 -12.27
CA ALA A 43 -31.14 37.29 -11.70
C ALA A 43 -29.81 37.02 -12.45
N ARG A 44 -29.78 36.06 -13.38
CA ARG A 44 -28.60 35.72 -14.20
C ARG A 44 -28.79 36.00 -15.70
N GLY A 45 -29.95 36.52 -16.12
CA GLY A 45 -30.25 36.78 -17.54
C GLY A 45 -30.27 35.53 -18.43
N THR A 46 -30.46 34.33 -17.86
CA THR A 46 -30.38 33.05 -18.60
C THR A 46 -31.76 32.47 -18.91
N VAL A 47 -31.94 31.90 -20.11
CA VAL A 47 -33.21 31.27 -20.54
C VAL A 47 -33.63 30.13 -19.59
N CYS A 48 -34.90 30.13 -19.16
CA CYS A 48 -35.42 29.24 -18.13
C CYS A 48 -36.33 28.12 -18.69
N ILE A 49 -35.74 27.09 -19.29
CA ILE A 49 -36.49 25.96 -19.87
C ILE A 49 -36.91 24.94 -18.79
N SER A 50 -38.22 24.70 -18.63
CA SER A 50 -38.80 23.68 -17.73
C SER A 50 -38.42 22.24 -18.16
N GLN A 51 -38.11 21.38 -17.19
CA GLN A 51 -37.70 19.98 -17.43
C GLN A 51 -38.81 19.04 -17.97
N GLU A 52 -40.05 19.52 -18.12
CA GLU A 52 -41.10 18.79 -18.85
C GLU A 52 -40.88 18.82 -20.38
N PHE A 53 -40.13 19.80 -20.86
CA PHE A 53 -39.69 19.94 -22.25
C PHE A 53 -38.28 19.37 -22.42
N ALA A 54 -37.94 18.98 -23.65
CA ALA A 54 -36.58 18.60 -24.00
C ALA A 54 -35.61 19.76 -23.79
N ASP A 55 -34.37 19.45 -23.43
CA ASP A 55 -33.30 20.43 -23.20
C ASP A 55 -32.86 21.03 -24.56
N GLN A 56 -33.48 22.14 -24.96
CA GLN A 56 -33.21 22.83 -26.23
C GLN A 56 -32.09 23.86 -26.07
N GLU A 57 -30.90 23.40 -25.70
CA GLU A 57 -29.68 24.18 -25.94
C GLU A 57 -29.23 23.96 -27.39
N GLN A 58 -29.14 25.06 -28.15
CA GLN A 58 -28.39 25.07 -29.41
C GLN A 58 -26.92 24.75 -29.11
N PRO A 59 -26.18 24.10 -30.03
CA PRO A 59 -24.75 23.91 -29.86
C PRO A 59 -24.06 25.27 -29.70
N GLY A 60 -23.24 25.42 -28.66
CA GLY A 60 -22.49 26.64 -28.40
C GLY A 60 -21.51 26.96 -29.54
N PRO A 61 -20.97 28.20 -29.60
CA PRO A 61 -20.04 28.60 -30.65
C PRO A 61 -18.82 27.66 -30.70
N PRO A 62 -18.36 27.24 -31.89
CA PRO A 62 -17.32 26.22 -32.03
C PRO A 62 -15.96 26.68 -31.48
N GLU A 63 -15.14 25.70 -31.11
CA GLU A 63 -13.87 25.83 -30.34
C GLU A 63 -12.76 26.64 -31.03
N ARG A 64 -13.02 27.21 -32.22
CA ARG A 64 -12.13 28.10 -32.97
C ARG A 64 -11.62 29.28 -32.12
N GLY A 65 -12.44 29.79 -31.20
CA GLY A 65 -12.06 30.88 -30.31
C GLY A 65 -10.98 30.53 -29.28
N LEU A 66 -10.81 29.24 -28.94
CA LEU A 66 -9.79 28.79 -27.99
C LEU A 66 -8.45 28.59 -28.71
N VAL A 67 -8.47 28.00 -29.90
CA VAL A 67 -7.31 27.90 -30.79
C VAL A 67 -6.80 29.30 -31.21
N GLN A 68 -7.68 30.24 -31.56
CA GLN A 68 -7.28 31.63 -31.85
C GLN A 68 -6.74 32.39 -30.63
N ARG A 69 -7.13 32.01 -29.40
CA ARG A 69 -6.55 32.56 -28.16
C ARG A 69 -5.17 31.98 -27.86
N LEU A 70 -4.98 30.66 -28.06
CA LEU A 70 -3.68 30.01 -27.97
C LEU A 70 -2.70 30.57 -28.99
N GLY A 71 -3.08 30.65 -30.27
CA GLY A 71 -2.23 31.23 -31.31
C GLY A 71 -1.87 32.70 -31.07
N ARG A 72 -2.77 33.51 -30.46
CA ARG A 72 -2.42 34.88 -30.01
C ARG A 72 -1.49 34.92 -28.79
N LEU A 73 -1.55 33.91 -27.92
CA LEU A 73 -0.62 33.76 -26.80
C LEU A 73 0.77 33.35 -27.29
N GLU A 74 0.86 32.39 -28.22
CA GLU A 74 2.10 32.04 -28.92
C GLU A 74 2.68 33.26 -29.68
N GLU A 75 1.86 33.97 -30.45
CA GLU A 75 2.28 35.17 -31.17
C GLU A 75 2.78 36.29 -30.22
N LEU A 76 2.17 36.43 -29.04
CA LEU A 76 2.63 37.37 -28.01
C LEU A 76 3.90 36.90 -27.29
N MET A 77 4.05 35.60 -27.03
CA MET A 77 5.26 35.02 -26.42
C MET A 77 6.46 35.09 -27.37
N LEU A 78 6.25 34.81 -28.66
CA LEU A 78 7.27 35.01 -29.71
C LEU A 78 7.69 36.48 -29.79
N LYS A 79 6.73 37.42 -29.78
CA LYS A 79 7.01 38.87 -29.74
C LYS A 79 7.59 39.36 -28.41
N LEU A 80 7.62 38.52 -27.36
CA LEU A 80 8.34 38.78 -26.11
C LEU A 80 9.77 38.24 -26.17
N ALA A 81 9.96 37.06 -26.78
CA ALA A 81 11.27 36.45 -27.01
C ALA A 81 12.12 37.28 -28.00
N ASP A 82 11.54 37.73 -29.12
CA ASP A 82 12.19 38.63 -30.09
C ASP A 82 12.64 39.97 -29.47
N LYS A 83 12.05 40.37 -28.33
CA LYS A 83 12.41 41.60 -27.60
C LYS A 83 13.51 41.39 -26.55
N MET A 84 14.03 40.18 -26.40
CA MET A 84 15.00 39.79 -25.37
C MET A 84 16.34 39.27 -25.94
N GLY A 85 16.54 39.32 -27.27
CA GLY A 85 17.77 38.91 -27.95
C GLY A 85 18.48 40.08 -28.66
N PRO A 86 19.83 40.21 -28.56
CA PRO A 86 20.59 41.23 -29.29
C PRO A 86 20.99 40.81 -30.72
N ASP A 87 21.35 41.82 -31.52
CA ASP A 87 21.80 41.80 -32.92
C ASP A 87 22.95 40.82 -33.27
N ALA A 88 23.14 40.34 -34.52
CA ALA A 88 22.26 40.31 -35.71
C ALA A 88 22.84 39.47 -36.87
N SER A 89 21.95 38.96 -37.74
CA SER A 89 22.17 38.65 -39.18
C SER A 89 23.07 37.43 -39.56
N ALA A 90 22.97 36.80 -40.75
CA ALA A 90 22.20 37.16 -41.97
C ALA A 90 21.84 35.95 -42.88
N VAL A 91 20.70 36.05 -43.59
CA VAL A 91 20.43 35.57 -44.99
C VAL A 91 20.52 34.03 -45.25
N ASN A 92 19.40 33.29 -45.42
CA ASN A 92 18.50 33.16 -46.59
C ASN A 92 19.11 32.35 -47.77
N ASN A 93 18.40 31.47 -48.51
CA ASN A 93 16.95 31.31 -48.74
C ASN A 93 16.48 29.83 -48.97
N ALA A 94 15.15 29.68 -48.95
CA ALA A 94 14.24 28.58 -49.33
C ALA A 94 14.56 27.81 -50.66
N ILE A 95 13.89 26.71 -51.08
CA ILE A 95 12.43 26.43 -51.19
C ILE A 95 12.09 24.90 -51.08
N THR A 96 10.89 24.59 -50.58
CA THR A 96 10.22 23.28 -50.33
C THR A 96 9.34 22.83 -51.55
N PRO A 97 8.43 21.80 -51.54
CA PRO A 97 8.20 20.66 -50.62
C PRO A 97 7.91 19.26 -51.27
N ALA A 98 8.06 18.18 -50.48
CA ALA A 98 7.17 16.99 -50.41
C ALA A 98 7.02 16.03 -51.63
N PRO A 99 6.36 14.84 -51.48
CA PRO A 99 6.55 13.81 -50.43
C PRO A 99 6.60 12.35 -50.98
N SER A 100 6.55 11.38 -50.06
CA SER A 100 6.11 9.98 -50.20
C SER A 100 7.13 8.92 -50.67
N VAL A 101 7.26 7.87 -49.86
CA VAL A 101 7.84 6.55 -50.18
C VAL A 101 6.95 5.49 -49.50
N GLU A 102 6.66 4.39 -50.19
CA GLU A 102 5.86 3.27 -49.71
C GLU A 102 6.46 1.95 -50.22
N GLY A 103 6.40 0.86 -49.44
CA GLY A 103 6.57 -0.50 -49.94
C GLY A 103 7.91 -1.25 -49.68
N SER A 104 7.86 -2.13 -48.68
CA SER A 104 8.27 -3.55 -48.78
C SER A 104 9.75 -4.02 -48.80
N GLN A 105 10.13 -4.66 -47.69
CA GLN A 105 10.72 -6.03 -47.58
C GLN A 105 11.81 -6.52 -48.55
N ALA A 106 12.99 -6.91 -48.03
CA ALA A 106 13.49 -8.31 -48.03
C ALA A 106 14.90 -8.49 -47.40
N ARG A 107 15.18 -9.71 -46.90
CA ARG A 107 16.51 -10.33 -46.65
C ARG A 107 16.59 -11.58 -47.56
N PRO A 108 17.75 -12.15 -47.98
CA PRO A 108 18.72 -12.72 -47.03
C PRO A 108 20.24 -12.75 -47.43
N GLU A 109 21.06 -13.04 -46.42
CA GLU A 109 22.31 -13.86 -46.35
C GLU A 109 23.28 -14.13 -47.54
N SER A 110 24.59 -14.09 -47.21
CA SER A 110 25.60 -15.19 -47.40
C SER A 110 26.83 -14.99 -48.33
N ARG A 111 28.00 -15.39 -47.78
CA ARG A 111 29.27 -15.86 -48.43
C ARG A 111 30.30 -14.88 -49.06
N SER A 112 31.51 -15.43 -49.20
CA SER A 112 32.86 -14.83 -49.42
C SER A 112 33.85 -15.97 -49.85
N PRO A 113 35.18 -15.77 -50.12
CA PRO A 113 35.96 -14.55 -50.42
C PRO A 113 36.74 -14.58 -51.80
N PRO A 114 38.09 -14.72 -51.96
CA PRO A 114 38.92 -13.81 -52.80
C PRO A 114 39.73 -14.54 -53.93
N PRO A 115 40.77 -13.94 -54.59
CA PRO A 115 42.14 -13.91 -54.02
C PRO A 115 43.12 -12.77 -54.45
N ASP A 116 44.26 -12.67 -53.73
CA ASP A 116 45.64 -12.27 -54.14
C ASP A 116 45.96 -10.89 -54.79
N THR A 117 47.09 -10.21 -54.52
CA THR A 117 48.33 -10.42 -53.68
C THR A 117 48.89 -9.02 -53.21
N ALA A 118 50.05 -8.75 -52.57
CA ALA A 118 51.32 -9.47 -52.32
C ALA A 118 51.96 -9.15 -50.92
N ARG A 119 53.26 -8.79 -50.86
CA ARG A 119 54.17 -8.75 -49.67
C ARG A 119 55.55 -8.10 -50.02
N PRO A 120 56.59 -7.98 -49.15
CA PRO A 120 56.77 -7.99 -47.66
C PRO A 120 57.72 -6.82 -47.16
N PRO A 121 58.60 -6.90 -46.12
CA PRO A 121 58.46 -7.20 -44.66
C PRO A 121 59.07 -6.20 -43.61
N ILE A 122 58.42 -6.07 -42.43
CA ILE A 122 58.94 -6.16 -41.02
C ILE A 122 60.24 -5.43 -40.55
N THR A 123 60.14 -4.54 -39.52
CA THR A 123 60.84 -4.60 -38.19
C THR A 123 60.50 -3.42 -37.24
N ASN A 124 60.81 -3.53 -35.92
CA ASN A 124 60.39 -2.63 -34.83
C ASN A 124 61.56 -1.85 -34.18
N VAL A 125 61.32 -0.64 -33.63
CA VAL A 125 62.15 0.01 -32.56
C VAL A 125 61.25 0.83 -31.60
N THR A 126 61.70 1.04 -30.35
CA THR A 126 60.97 1.68 -29.22
C THR A 126 61.66 2.95 -28.71
N LEU A 127 60.90 3.95 -28.24
CA LEU A 127 61.28 4.98 -27.26
C LEU A 127 60.01 5.37 -26.46
N VAL A 128 59.91 5.29 -25.14
CA VAL A 128 60.72 5.87 -24.03
C VAL A 128 60.49 7.38 -23.85
N SER A 129 60.13 7.77 -22.62
CA SER A 129 60.13 9.16 -22.15
C SER A 129 60.45 9.17 -20.65
N SER A 130 61.51 9.90 -20.28
CA SER A 130 62.02 9.99 -18.90
C SER A 130 62.27 11.46 -18.52
N SER A 131 62.18 11.76 -17.23
CA SER A 131 62.17 13.11 -16.65
C SER A 131 63.55 13.78 -16.54
N ALA A 132 63.59 15.11 -16.67
CA ALA A 132 64.67 15.95 -16.13
C ALA A 132 64.17 17.33 -15.67
N SER A 133 64.67 17.75 -14.51
CA SER A 133 64.29 18.88 -13.66
C SER A 133 64.35 20.29 -14.26
N ALA A 134 63.46 21.16 -13.77
CA ALA A 134 63.73 22.60 -13.61
C ALA A 134 63.27 23.04 -12.22
N VAL A 135 64.08 23.81 -11.49
CA VAL A 135 63.83 24.17 -10.08
C VAL A 135 63.26 25.59 -9.96
N GLY A 136 62.15 25.72 -9.23
CA GLY A 136 61.59 27.00 -8.78
C GLY A 136 61.14 26.89 -7.32
N PRO A 137 61.18 28.00 -6.54
CA PRO A 137 60.93 27.93 -5.10
C PRO A 137 59.45 27.64 -4.77
N PRO A 138 59.16 26.80 -3.76
CA PRO A 138 57.79 26.48 -3.40
C PRO A 138 57.11 27.68 -2.75
N ARG A 139 56.10 28.25 -3.44
CA ARG A 139 55.01 28.90 -2.71
C ARG A 139 54.28 27.80 -1.94
N PRO A 140 54.05 27.94 -0.61
CA PRO A 140 53.19 27.01 0.08
C PRO A 140 51.80 27.11 -0.57
N ALA A 141 51.32 25.99 -1.11
CA ALA A 141 49.89 25.85 -1.32
C ALA A 141 49.25 26.02 0.06
N ARG A 142 48.42 27.06 0.23
CA ARG A 142 47.50 27.10 1.36
C ARG A 142 46.74 25.79 1.34
N ASP A 143 46.61 25.12 2.48
CA ASP A 143 45.59 24.11 2.66
C ASP A 143 44.25 24.73 2.28
N GLY A 144 43.78 24.39 1.08
CA GLY A 144 42.44 24.71 0.61
C GLY A 144 41.51 23.90 1.49
N ALA A 145 41.08 24.51 2.59
CA ALA A 145 40.33 23.86 3.65
C ALA A 145 39.26 22.96 3.02
N ARG A 146 39.38 21.64 3.24
CA ARG A 146 38.38 20.68 2.75
C ARG A 146 37.03 21.17 3.24
N GLY A 147 36.21 21.66 2.32
CA GLY A 147 34.87 22.12 2.64
C GLY A 147 34.17 20.97 3.32
N ARG A 148 33.78 21.16 4.58
CA ARG A 148 33.01 20.14 5.32
C ARG A 148 31.84 19.74 4.44
N SER A 149 31.65 18.44 4.21
CA SER A 149 30.50 17.99 3.43
C SER A 149 29.25 18.49 4.16
N LYS A 150 28.23 18.95 3.43
CA LYS A 150 26.97 19.37 4.07
C LYS A 150 26.35 18.23 4.90
N TYR A 151 26.72 16.99 4.59
CA TYR A 151 26.34 15.77 5.30
C TYR A 151 27.34 15.29 6.37
N ASP A 152 28.38 16.04 6.74
CA ASP A 152 29.42 15.62 7.70
C ASP A 152 28.86 15.22 9.09
N LYS A 153 27.68 15.72 9.49
CA LYS A 153 26.96 15.19 10.66
C LYS A 153 26.39 13.80 10.36
N VAL A 154 25.49 13.69 9.38
CA VAL A 154 24.83 12.44 8.95
C VAL A 154 25.85 11.32 8.73
N CYS A 155 26.95 11.60 8.01
CA CYS A 155 28.03 10.65 7.78
C CYS A 155 28.78 10.23 9.05
N ARG A 156 28.79 11.03 10.13
CA ARG A 156 29.38 10.63 11.42
C ARG A 156 28.42 9.75 12.23
N GLU A 157 27.16 10.17 12.40
CA GLU A 157 26.16 9.41 13.16
C GLU A 157 26.02 7.98 12.57
N ILE A 158 25.92 7.89 11.25
CA ILE A 158 25.87 6.61 10.52
C ILE A 158 27.14 5.78 10.74
N ARG A 159 28.34 6.38 10.64
CA ARG A 159 29.61 5.65 10.86
C ARG A 159 29.77 5.13 12.29
N SER A 160 29.30 5.87 13.30
CA SER A 160 29.31 5.39 14.69
C SER A 160 28.36 4.22 14.94
N ALA A 161 27.27 4.12 14.17
CA ALA A 161 26.29 3.07 14.33
C ALA A 161 26.77 1.69 13.83
N PHE A 162 27.70 1.65 12.86
CA PHE A 162 28.13 0.41 12.20
C PHE A 162 28.59 -0.69 13.18
N PRO A 163 28.18 -1.96 12.97
CA PRO A 163 28.74 -3.09 13.68
C PRO A 163 30.20 -3.36 13.30
N SER A 164 30.86 -4.18 14.11
CA SER A 164 32.15 -4.77 13.72
C SER A 164 31.97 -5.64 12.45
N PRO A 165 32.99 -5.76 11.57
CA PRO A 165 32.91 -6.65 10.40
C PRO A 165 32.65 -8.11 10.77
N GLN A 166 33.06 -8.53 11.97
CA GLN A 166 32.75 -9.85 12.52
C GLN A 166 31.27 -10.01 12.84
N ALA A 167 30.64 -9.04 13.53
CA ALA A 167 29.20 -9.08 13.79
C ALA A 167 28.38 -8.98 12.50
N ALA A 168 28.77 -8.12 11.55
CA ALA A 168 28.15 -8.03 10.23
C ALA A 168 28.19 -9.39 9.50
N LYS A 169 29.35 -10.06 9.50
CA LYS A 169 29.49 -11.40 8.92
C LYS A 169 28.61 -12.44 9.63
N ILE A 170 28.60 -12.47 10.96
CA ILE A 170 27.76 -13.40 11.74
C ILE A 170 26.27 -13.23 11.38
N ILE A 171 25.79 -11.99 11.25
CA ILE A 171 24.40 -11.70 10.89
C ILE A 171 24.08 -12.22 9.48
N VAL A 172 24.94 -11.95 8.49
CA VAL A 172 24.68 -12.37 7.10
C VAL A 172 24.80 -13.89 6.94
N ASP A 173 25.81 -14.53 7.57
CA ASP A 173 26.03 -15.98 7.50
C ASP A 173 24.96 -16.80 8.26
N SER A 174 24.11 -16.17 9.09
CA SER A 174 23.16 -16.85 10.00
C SER A 174 21.68 -16.49 9.77
N SER A 175 21.38 -15.63 8.79
CA SER A 175 20.04 -15.09 8.56
C SER A 175 19.52 -15.44 7.16
N ARG A 176 18.20 -15.66 7.04
CA ARG A 176 17.51 -15.73 5.73
C ARG A 176 17.27 -14.37 5.08
N GLY A 177 17.54 -13.28 5.81
CA GLY A 177 17.33 -11.90 5.37
C GLY A 177 18.01 -11.50 4.04
N PRO A 178 19.25 -11.96 3.72
CA PRO A 178 19.91 -11.64 2.45
C PRO A 178 19.14 -12.17 1.23
N ALA A 179 18.69 -13.43 1.27
CA ALA A 179 17.86 -14.02 0.22
C ALA A 179 16.49 -13.32 0.12
N PHE A 180 15.87 -12.98 1.25
CA PHE A 180 14.64 -12.18 1.29
C PHE A 180 14.84 -10.81 0.62
N VAL A 181 15.92 -10.09 0.92
CA VAL A 181 16.18 -8.76 0.32
C VAL A 181 16.40 -8.88 -1.18
N LEU A 182 17.12 -9.88 -1.70
CA LEU A 182 17.23 -10.05 -3.17
C LEU A 182 15.86 -10.26 -3.82
N ALA A 183 15.01 -11.14 -3.29
CA ALA A 183 13.68 -11.41 -3.83
C ALA A 183 12.73 -10.18 -3.83
N MET A 184 13.01 -9.18 -2.98
CA MET A 184 12.22 -7.95 -2.95
C MET A 184 12.64 -6.92 -4.00
N PHE A 185 13.87 -6.97 -4.52
CA PHE A 185 14.41 -5.97 -5.46
C PHE A 185 14.67 -6.50 -6.89
N TYR A 186 14.96 -7.79 -7.06
CA TYR A 186 15.34 -8.39 -8.34
C TYR A 186 14.33 -9.45 -8.78
N THR A 187 14.19 -9.67 -10.09
CA THR A 187 13.43 -10.82 -10.60
C THR A 187 14.20 -12.11 -10.34
N TYR A 188 13.52 -13.24 -10.22
CA TYR A 188 14.14 -14.55 -10.12
C TYR A 188 15.07 -14.82 -11.32
N GLN A 189 14.69 -14.33 -12.50
CA GLN A 189 15.50 -14.44 -13.72
C GLN A 189 16.76 -13.55 -13.66
N ASP A 190 16.70 -12.34 -13.09
CA ASP A 190 17.88 -11.50 -12.89
C ASP A 190 18.84 -12.10 -11.84
N ILE A 191 18.31 -12.75 -10.80
CA ILE A 191 19.12 -13.50 -9.81
C ILE A 191 19.86 -14.65 -10.50
N LEU A 192 19.17 -15.46 -11.33
CA LEU A 192 19.79 -16.56 -12.08
C LEU A 192 20.79 -16.10 -13.16
N GLU A 193 20.55 -14.95 -13.79
CA GLU A 193 21.45 -14.36 -14.79
C GLU A 193 22.68 -13.65 -14.16
N GLY A 194 22.77 -13.57 -12.83
CA GLY A 194 23.85 -12.86 -12.13
C GLY A 194 23.70 -11.34 -12.11
N LYS A 195 22.54 -10.81 -12.53
CA LYS A 195 22.17 -9.38 -12.56
C LYS A 195 21.67 -8.88 -11.21
N SER A 196 22.33 -9.32 -10.14
CA SER A 196 22.01 -8.95 -8.77
C SER A 196 23.25 -9.09 -7.88
N PRO A 197 23.34 -8.35 -6.76
CA PRO A 197 24.43 -8.50 -5.81
C PRO A 197 24.53 -9.94 -5.29
N THR A 198 25.73 -10.52 -5.36
CA THR A 198 26.01 -11.86 -4.82
C THR A 198 25.81 -11.89 -3.30
N MET A 199 25.61 -13.07 -2.69
CA MET A 199 25.61 -13.20 -1.22
C MET A 199 26.90 -12.67 -0.59
N ALA A 200 28.06 -12.96 -1.20
CA ALA A 200 29.33 -12.36 -0.80
C ALA A 200 29.31 -10.82 -0.90
N SER A 201 28.65 -10.28 -1.93
CA SER A 201 28.23 -8.88 -2.08
C SER A 201 27.77 -8.26 -0.76
N LEU A 202 26.71 -8.87 -0.21
CA LEU A 202 25.96 -8.39 0.95
C LEU A 202 26.73 -8.57 2.28
N THR A 203 27.73 -9.47 2.34
CA THR A 203 28.64 -9.55 3.50
C THR A 203 29.65 -8.40 3.58
N SER A 204 29.96 -7.76 2.44
CA SER A 204 31.06 -6.79 2.37
C SER A 204 30.69 -5.47 3.02
N MET A 205 31.45 -5.05 4.03
CA MET A 205 31.31 -3.75 4.67
C MET A 205 31.67 -2.63 3.66
N PRO A 206 30.79 -1.63 3.43
CA PRO A 206 31.10 -0.53 2.52
C PRO A 206 32.26 0.32 3.04
N ASP A 207 33.06 0.87 2.13
CA ASP A 207 34.07 1.87 2.46
C ASP A 207 33.38 3.08 3.12
N VAL A 208 33.80 3.41 4.35
CA VAL A 208 33.23 4.50 5.16
C VAL A 208 33.30 5.87 4.48
N THR A 209 34.11 6.05 3.43
CA THR A 209 34.19 7.29 2.63
C THR A 209 33.07 7.44 1.59
N LYS A 210 32.29 6.37 1.33
CA LYS A 210 31.15 6.36 0.38
C LYS A 210 30.01 7.30 0.79
N HIS A 211 29.11 7.55 -0.16
CA HIS A 211 27.93 8.41 0.02
C HIS A 211 27.05 7.92 1.18
N PRO A 212 26.51 8.80 2.05
CA PRO A 212 25.72 8.37 3.23
C PRO A 212 24.50 7.52 2.88
N THR A 213 23.91 7.68 1.69
CA THR A 213 22.80 6.83 1.21
C THR A 213 23.20 5.36 1.06
N LEU A 214 24.43 5.06 0.61
CA LEU A 214 24.94 3.67 0.53
C LEU A 214 25.12 3.07 1.93
N LEU A 215 25.64 3.89 2.85
CA LEU A 215 25.87 3.50 4.23
C LEU A 215 24.54 3.24 4.97
N ALA A 216 23.53 4.09 4.74
CA ALA A 216 22.17 3.89 5.27
C ALA A 216 21.48 2.65 4.66
N LYS A 217 21.59 2.44 3.34
CA LYS A 217 21.11 1.22 2.66
C LYS A 217 21.66 -0.04 3.33
N TYR A 218 22.98 -0.08 3.57
CA TYR A 218 23.64 -1.21 4.21
C TYR A 218 23.19 -1.42 5.67
N LEU A 219 23.06 -0.36 6.46
CA LEU A 219 22.51 -0.46 7.82
C LEU A 219 21.07 -1.00 7.83
N LEU A 220 20.22 -0.57 6.91
CA LEU A 220 18.85 -1.07 6.78
C LEU A 220 18.80 -2.53 6.31
N GLN A 221 19.70 -2.94 5.41
CA GLN A 221 19.90 -4.34 5.04
C GLN A 221 20.29 -5.19 6.26
N LEU A 222 21.34 -4.81 6.99
CA LEU A 222 21.74 -5.51 8.22
C LEU A 222 20.64 -5.53 9.29
N THR A 223 19.82 -4.48 9.38
CA THR A 223 18.65 -4.43 10.28
C THR A 223 17.64 -5.51 9.90
N ILE A 224 17.27 -5.64 8.62
CA ILE A 224 16.34 -6.70 8.15
C ILE A 224 16.96 -8.09 8.37
N TYR A 225 18.27 -8.25 8.20
CA TYR A 225 18.94 -9.53 8.44
C TYR A 225 18.91 -9.91 9.93
N LEU A 226 19.20 -8.96 10.83
CA LEU A 226 19.13 -9.16 12.28
C LEU A 226 17.69 -9.40 12.76
N GLN A 227 16.71 -8.71 12.16
CA GLN A 227 15.27 -8.91 12.38
C GLN A 227 14.80 -10.31 11.94
N GLN A 228 15.45 -10.95 10.96
CA GLN A 228 15.08 -12.26 10.43
C GLN A 228 15.95 -13.42 10.96
N MET A 229 16.65 -13.22 12.08
CA MET A 229 17.39 -14.28 12.76
C MET A 229 16.45 -15.38 13.31
N PRO A 230 16.86 -16.66 13.33
CA PRO A 230 16.08 -17.74 13.95
C PRO A 230 16.00 -17.57 15.49
N PRO A 231 14.86 -17.84 16.15
CA PRO A 231 14.75 -17.81 17.62
C PRO A 231 15.61 -18.86 18.34
N SER A 232 16.16 -19.83 17.59
CA SER A 232 17.10 -20.85 18.07
C SER A 232 18.57 -20.43 17.97
N PHE A 233 18.87 -19.22 17.48
CA PHE A 233 20.23 -18.71 17.37
C PHE A 233 20.72 -18.19 18.74
N ASP A 234 21.93 -18.56 19.15
CA ASP A 234 22.56 -18.05 20.37
C ASP A 234 23.02 -16.60 20.15
N THR A 235 22.19 -15.64 20.57
CA THR A 235 22.49 -14.21 20.42
C THR A 235 23.65 -13.75 21.30
N SER A 236 24.10 -14.50 22.32
CA SER A 236 25.09 -14.01 23.29
C SER A 236 26.43 -13.63 22.64
N VAL A 237 26.93 -14.45 21.72
CA VAL A 237 28.17 -14.18 20.96
C VAL A 237 28.01 -12.98 20.03
N LEU A 238 26.81 -12.80 19.48
CA LEU A 238 26.49 -11.69 18.58
C LEU A 238 26.30 -10.37 19.34
N GLU A 239 25.57 -10.37 20.45
CA GLU A 239 25.36 -9.20 21.33
C GLU A 239 26.68 -8.69 21.90
N LEU A 240 27.59 -9.59 22.32
CA LEU A 240 28.96 -9.24 22.68
C LEU A 240 29.75 -8.60 21.52
N SER A 241 29.53 -9.09 20.28
CA SER A 241 30.18 -8.56 19.06
C SER A 241 29.53 -7.27 18.53
N LEU A 242 28.30 -6.98 18.97
CA LEU A 242 27.51 -5.79 18.65
C LEU A 242 27.65 -4.67 19.69
N GLY A 243 28.00 -5.01 20.93
CA GLY A 243 28.11 -4.08 22.06
C GLY A 243 26.81 -3.86 22.85
N GLY A 244 25.79 -4.70 22.68
CA GLY A 244 24.49 -4.57 23.34
C GLY A 244 23.40 -5.45 22.72
N PRO A 245 22.16 -5.41 23.25
CA PRO A 245 21.03 -6.21 22.77
C PRO A 245 20.71 -5.95 21.29
N ALA A 246 20.34 -7.02 20.57
CA ALA A 246 20.05 -6.94 19.13
C ALA A 246 18.98 -5.89 18.77
N GLN A 247 17.92 -5.76 19.58
CA GLN A 247 16.85 -4.80 19.35
C GLN A 247 17.30 -3.34 19.50
N GLU A 248 18.14 -3.04 20.49
CA GLU A 248 18.67 -1.68 20.69
C GLU A 248 19.55 -1.25 19.51
N ARG A 249 20.40 -2.16 19.02
CA ARG A 249 21.27 -1.91 17.87
C ARG A 249 20.48 -1.79 16.56
N MET A 250 19.41 -2.57 16.36
CA MET A 250 18.47 -2.33 15.26
C MET A 250 17.81 -0.95 15.33
N ASN A 251 17.36 -0.52 16.51
CA ASN A 251 16.75 0.80 16.70
C ASN A 251 17.75 1.93 16.37
N GLU A 252 19.00 1.79 16.80
CA GLU A 252 20.09 2.73 16.49
C GLU A 252 20.40 2.80 14.98
N TRP A 253 20.48 1.65 14.31
CA TRP A 253 20.73 1.57 12.86
C TRP A 253 19.60 2.21 12.05
N VAL A 254 18.34 1.98 12.43
CA VAL A 254 17.17 2.59 11.81
C VAL A 254 17.09 4.09 12.10
N ALA A 255 17.46 4.54 13.30
CA ALA A 255 17.55 5.97 13.61
C ALA A 255 18.64 6.68 12.77
N ALA A 256 19.82 6.07 12.65
CA ALA A 256 20.93 6.60 11.86
C ALA A 256 20.61 6.64 10.35
N ALA A 257 20.04 5.57 9.81
CA ALA A 257 19.54 5.54 8.42
C ALA A 257 18.31 6.45 8.22
N GLY A 258 17.54 6.70 9.28
CA GLY A 258 16.43 7.64 9.33
C GLY A 258 16.83 9.07 9.01
N LEU A 259 18.08 9.47 9.30
CA LEU A 259 18.63 10.77 8.91
C LEU A 259 18.69 10.92 7.38
N VAL A 260 18.99 9.84 6.65
CA VAL A 260 18.96 9.81 5.17
C VAL A 260 17.52 9.71 4.67
N CYS A 261 16.71 8.84 5.27
CA CYS A 261 15.29 8.68 4.91
C CYS A 261 14.44 9.94 5.16
N SER A 262 15.00 10.96 5.80
CA SER A 262 14.36 12.25 6.10
C SER A 262 14.79 13.38 5.16
N ASP A 263 15.96 13.28 4.52
CA ASP A 263 16.61 14.36 3.74
C ASP A 263 16.43 14.13 2.23
N ASP A 264 15.57 14.92 1.58
CA ASP A 264 15.26 14.75 0.16
C ASP A 264 16.47 14.99 -0.78
N ASP A 265 17.48 15.78 -0.36
CA ASP A 265 18.70 15.96 -1.15
C ASP A 265 19.56 14.67 -1.22
N LEU A 266 19.33 13.70 -0.32
CA LEU A 266 20.04 12.42 -0.24
C LEU A 266 19.33 11.25 -0.91
N LEU A 267 18.05 11.42 -1.28
CA LEU A 267 17.19 10.33 -1.75
C LEU A 267 17.06 10.25 -3.27
N GLY A 268 17.55 11.23 -4.03
CA GLY A 268 17.47 11.31 -5.50
C GLY A 268 18.31 10.30 -6.30
N SER A 269 18.56 9.10 -5.76
CA SER A 269 19.27 7.99 -6.43
C SER A 269 18.52 6.66 -6.24
N VAL A 270 18.96 5.60 -6.93
CA VAL A 270 18.37 4.26 -6.77
C VAL A 270 18.48 3.77 -5.32
N GLU A 271 19.63 4.03 -4.66
CA GLU A 271 19.84 3.66 -3.27
C GLU A 271 18.95 4.45 -2.30
N GLY A 272 18.54 5.67 -2.68
CA GLY A 272 17.57 6.46 -1.92
C GLY A 272 16.18 5.83 -1.91
N LEU A 273 15.71 5.36 -3.07
CA LEU A 273 14.48 4.55 -3.15
C LEU A 273 14.62 3.22 -2.39
N GLU A 274 15.76 2.52 -2.54
CA GLU A 274 16.02 1.29 -1.79
C GLU A 274 16.01 1.53 -0.27
N CYS A 275 16.56 2.65 0.23
CA CYS A 275 16.48 3.02 1.65
C CYS A 275 15.03 3.15 2.13
N LEU A 276 14.18 3.87 1.38
CA LEU A 276 12.77 4.05 1.76
C LEU A 276 11.99 2.72 1.72
N ILE A 277 12.27 1.85 0.73
CA ILE A 277 11.67 0.53 0.62
C ILE A 277 12.13 -0.38 1.78
N LEU A 278 13.44 -0.47 2.04
CA LEU A 278 14.00 -1.27 3.14
C LEU A 278 13.47 -0.82 4.51
N HIS A 279 13.41 0.48 4.75
CA HIS A 279 12.82 1.04 5.98
C HIS A 279 11.33 0.69 6.08
N GLY A 280 10.57 0.79 4.99
CA GLY A 280 9.19 0.30 4.92
C GLY A 280 9.05 -1.19 5.23
N LEU A 281 9.94 -2.04 4.69
CA LEU A 281 9.93 -3.49 4.94
C LEU A 281 10.25 -3.86 6.39
N TYR A 282 11.25 -3.20 7.00
CA TYR A 282 11.55 -3.33 8.43
C TYR A 282 10.31 -2.99 9.28
N LEU A 283 9.62 -1.89 8.96
CA LEU A 283 8.42 -1.46 9.67
C LEU A 283 7.24 -2.44 9.49
N ILE A 284 7.02 -3.00 8.29
CA ILE A 284 6.01 -4.06 8.05
C ILE A 284 6.30 -5.28 8.93
N ASN A 285 7.55 -5.72 8.97
CA ASN A 285 7.99 -6.89 9.74
C ASN A 285 7.85 -6.69 11.25
N SER A 286 8.09 -5.47 11.75
CA SER A 286 7.83 -5.05 13.14
C SER A 286 6.34 -4.77 13.44
N GLY A 287 5.43 -5.02 12.50
CA GLY A 287 3.99 -4.75 12.67
C GLY A 287 3.55 -3.29 12.55
N ASN A 288 4.50 -2.37 12.32
CA ASN A 288 4.30 -0.91 12.22
C ASN A 288 3.71 -0.47 10.86
N LEU A 289 2.58 -1.07 10.48
CA LEU A 289 1.94 -0.90 9.18
C LEU A 289 1.67 0.56 8.78
N ARG A 290 1.27 1.44 9.71
CA ARG A 290 1.03 2.86 9.37
C ARG A 290 2.31 3.65 9.11
N LYS A 291 3.39 3.39 9.87
CA LYS A 291 4.70 3.98 9.59
C LYS A 291 5.26 3.46 8.27
N ALA A 292 5.12 2.16 8.01
CA ALA A 292 5.49 1.56 6.74
C ALA A 292 4.73 2.13 5.55
N TRP A 293 3.41 2.35 5.70
CA TRP A 293 2.58 2.98 4.68
C TRP A 293 3.05 4.41 4.35
N LEU A 294 3.41 5.21 5.37
CA LEU A 294 4.00 6.54 5.15
C LEU A 294 5.38 6.47 4.46
N ALA A 295 6.24 5.53 4.83
CA ALA A 295 7.53 5.32 4.17
C ALA A 295 7.36 4.93 2.69
N MET A 296 6.41 4.03 2.40
CA MET A 296 6.09 3.60 1.04
C MET A 296 5.40 4.70 0.21
N ARG A 297 4.61 5.57 0.84
CA ARG A 297 4.09 6.80 0.21
C ARG A 297 5.21 7.75 -0.20
N ARG A 298 6.22 7.96 0.65
CA ARG A 298 7.41 8.76 0.29
C ARG A 298 8.17 8.14 -0.88
N ALA A 299 8.36 6.82 -0.87
CA ALA A 299 8.98 6.10 -1.99
C ALA A 299 8.20 6.26 -3.30
N LEU A 300 6.87 6.16 -3.25
CA LEU A 300 5.98 6.34 -4.41
C LEU A 300 6.07 7.76 -4.97
N SER A 301 5.91 8.79 -4.13
CA SER A 301 6.00 10.19 -4.57
C SER A 301 7.37 10.55 -5.13
N LEU A 302 8.45 10.02 -4.55
CA LEU A 302 9.81 10.25 -5.04
C LEU A 302 10.05 9.53 -6.38
N ALA A 303 9.58 8.30 -6.54
CA ALA A 303 9.66 7.57 -7.81
C ALA A 303 8.88 8.27 -8.95
N GLN A 304 7.76 8.92 -8.63
CA GLN A 304 7.03 9.79 -9.56
C GLN A 304 7.83 11.05 -9.94
N LEU A 305 8.49 11.72 -8.99
CA LEU A 305 9.37 12.86 -9.27
C LEU A 305 10.60 12.49 -10.12
N MET A 306 11.10 11.25 -9.99
CA MET A 306 12.15 10.69 -10.85
C MET A 306 11.63 10.31 -12.26
N GLY A 307 10.30 10.32 -12.45
CA GLY A 307 9.61 10.07 -13.71
C GLY A 307 9.46 8.58 -14.07
N ILE A 308 9.61 7.67 -13.11
CA ILE A 308 9.57 6.22 -13.33
C ILE A 308 8.18 5.76 -13.81
N GLU A 309 7.11 6.36 -13.28
CA GLU A 309 5.72 6.08 -13.67
C GLU A 309 5.43 6.42 -15.15
N ALA A 310 6.12 7.41 -15.72
CA ALA A 310 5.95 7.83 -17.11
C ALA A 310 6.86 7.10 -18.11
N ASP A 311 7.93 6.48 -17.62
CA ASP A 311 9.02 5.91 -18.40
C ASP A 311 9.74 4.83 -17.58
N GLY A 312 9.11 3.66 -17.45
CA GLY A 312 9.66 2.55 -16.66
C GLY A 312 10.98 1.99 -17.21
N ALA A 313 11.33 2.29 -18.47
CA ALA A 313 12.61 1.92 -19.08
C ALA A 313 13.76 2.86 -18.69
N ARG A 314 13.46 4.00 -18.05
CA ARG A 314 14.46 4.97 -17.57
C ARG A 314 15.36 4.36 -16.52
N SER A 315 16.65 4.24 -16.82
CA SER A 315 17.67 3.94 -15.81
C SER A 315 17.73 5.04 -14.74
N ILE A 316 17.68 4.63 -13.47
CA ILE A 316 17.89 5.50 -12.31
C ILE A 316 19.39 5.60 -12.04
N LYS A 317 19.87 6.81 -11.68
CA LYS A 317 21.27 7.02 -11.33
C LYS A 317 21.59 6.42 -9.96
N SER A 318 22.71 5.70 -9.87
CA SER A 318 23.37 5.37 -8.61
C SER A 318 24.03 6.62 -8.00
N CYS A 319 24.07 6.71 -6.67
CA CYS A 319 24.93 7.68 -5.96
C CYS A 319 26.38 7.20 -5.82
N ASP A 320 26.71 6.00 -6.33
CA ASP A 320 28.06 5.45 -6.42
C ASP A 320 28.48 5.25 -7.88
N PRO A 321 29.45 6.02 -8.40
CA PRO A 321 29.94 5.83 -9.77
C PRO A 321 30.74 4.54 -9.97
N THR A 322 30.95 3.72 -8.93
CA THR A 322 31.58 2.39 -9.04
C THR A 322 30.62 1.21 -8.89
N THR A 323 29.30 1.44 -8.78
CA THR A 323 28.30 0.36 -8.84
C THR A 323 28.23 -0.21 -10.26
N ASP A 324 28.21 -1.53 -10.39
CA ASP A 324 28.00 -2.22 -11.66
C ASP A 324 26.56 -2.00 -12.15
N PRO A 325 26.33 -1.34 -13.30
CA PRO A 325 24.99 -1.07 -13.82
C PRO A 325 24.12 -2.31 -14.02
N ASP A 326 24.71 -3.47 -14.35
CA ASP A 326 23.98 -4.72 -14.54
C ASP A 326 23.50 -5.34 -13.22
N THR A 327 23.92 -4.80 -12.08
CA THR A 327 23.47 -5.19 -10.73
C THR A 327 22.51 -4.19 -10.07
N ILE A 328 22.10 -3.13 -10.77
CA ILE A 328 21.15 -2.14 -10.25
C ILE A 328 19.69 -2.63 -10.41
N PRO A 329 18.82 -2.55 -9.38
CA PRO A 329 17.42 -2.92 -9.52
C PRO A 329 16.72 -2.11 -10.62
N THR A 330 15.97 -2.79 -11.49
CA THR A 330 15.28 -2.08 -12.58
C THR A 330 14.20 -1.14 -12.03
N SER A 331 13.98 -0.03 -12.71
CA SER A 331 12.96 0.95 -12.35
C SER A 331 11.55 0.36 -12.36
N GLN A 332 11.28 -0.61 -13.24
CA GLN A 332 10.04 -1.40 -13.25
C GLN A 332 9.92 -2.30 -12.01
N SER A 333 11.00 -2.98 -11.60
CA SER A 333 11.03 -3.82 -10.38
C SER A 333 10.73 -2.99 -9.13
N LEU A 334 11.38 -1.82 -9.00
CA LEU A 334 11.16 -0.88 -7.90
C LEU A 334 9.73 -0.31 -7.92
N TRP A 335 9.24 0.13 -9.07
CA TRP A 335 7.90 0.70 -9.21
C TRP A 335 6.79 -0.31 -8.90
N HIS A 336 6.94 -1.56 -9.37
CA HIS A 336 6.07 -2.66 -8.98
C HIS A 336 6.12 -2.90 -7.47
N ARG A 337 7.31 -3.05 -6.87
CA ARG A 337 7.47 -3.36 -5.45
C ARG A 337 6.86 -2.28 -4.55
N ILE A 338 7.05 -1.00 -4.89
CA ILE A 338 6.43 0.15 -4.22
C ILE A 338 4.90 0.05 -4.30
N ASN A 339 4.33 -0.13 -5.49
CA ASN A 339 2.88 -0.24 -5.67
C ASN A 339 2.28 -1.47 -4.97
N PHE A 340 2.96 -2.61 -5.00
CA PHE A 340 2.54 -3.82 -4.29
C PHE A 340 2.46 -3.58 -2.78
N CYS A 341 3.54 -3.05 -2.17
CA CYS A 341 3.57 -2.78 -0.74
C CYS A 341 2.53 -1.71 -0.34
N ASP A 342 2.42 -0.63 -1.11
CA ASP A 342 1.42 0.42 -0.88
C ASP A 342 -0.01 -0.10 -0.94
N ARG A 343 -0.37 -0.87 -1.97
CA ARG A 343 -1.72 -1.40 -2.16
C ARG A 343 -2.06 -2.46 -1.14
N TYR A 344 -1.12 -3.35 -0.80
CA TYR A 344 -1.35 -4.37 0.22
C TYR A 344 -1.60 -3.72 1.60
N MET A 345 -0.77 -2.76 2.01
CA MET A 345 -1.00 -2.01 3.26
C MET A 345 -2.28 -1.17 3.21
N SER A 346 -2.57 -0.51 2.08
CA SER A 346 -3.79 0.28 1.93
C SER A 346 -5.05 -0.58 2.04
N LEU A 347 -5.03 -1.80 1.48
CA LEU A 347 -6.14 -2.76 1.59
C LEU A 347 -6.32 -3.25 3.03
N LEU A 348 -5.23 -3.59 3.73
CA LEU A 348 -5.28 -4.00 5.15
C LEU A 348 -5.78 -2.89 6.08
N LEU A 349 -5.43 -1.63 5.82
CA LEU A 349 -5.73 -0.47 6.67
C LEU A 349 -7.02 0.29 6.26
N GLY A 350 -7.72 -0.18 5.23
CA GLY A 350 -8.92 0.47 4.67
C GLY A 350 -8.65 1.77 3.90
N LEU A 351 -7.39 2.11 3.66
CA LEU A 351 -6.95 3.35 2.99
C LEU A 351 -7.11 3.27 1.46
N SER A 352 -6.86 4.38 0.76
CA SER A 352 -6.83 4.46 -0.70
C SER A 352 -5.40 4.28 -1.22
N ALA A 353 -5.23 3.60 -2.36
CA ALA A 353 -3.92 3.43 -3.01
C ALA A 353 -3.25 4.76 -3.38
N GLY A 354 -1.92 4.74 -3.57
CA GLY A 354 -1.08 5.91 -3.84
C GLY A 354 -0.99 6.28 -5.32
N SER A 355 -0.91 5.27 -6.19
CA SER A 355 -1.13 5.44 -7.64
C SER A 355 -2.16 4.42 -8.13
N GLN A 356 -2.87 4.80 -9.20
CA GLN A 356 -3.78 3.96 -9.98
C GLN A 356 -3.04 3.18 -11.08
N ASP A 357 -1.73 3.41 -11.26
CA ASP A 357 -0.99 2.86 -12.40
C ASP A 357 -0.97 1.32 -12.46
N GLY A 358 -1.09 0.80 -13.67
CA GLY A 358 -0.99 -0.62 -13.99
C GLY A 358 0.15 -0.96 -14.96
N SER A 359 1.06 -0.02 -15.28
CA SER A 359 2.09 -0.18 -16.31
C SER A 359 2.90 -1.47 -16.20
N PHE A 360 3.22 -1.91 -14.98
CA PHE A 360 3.94 -3.15 -14.70
C PHE A 360 3.20 -4.44 -15.14
N MET A 361 1.94 -4.35 -15.56
CA MET A 361 1.15 -5.43 -16.15
C MET A 361 1.18 -5.46 -17.69
N SER A 362 1.94 -4.59 -18.38
CA SER A 362 2.05 -4.61 -19.84
C SER A 362 2.76 -5.88 -20.35
N ASP A 363 2.45 -6.32 -21.57
CA ASP A 363 3.05 -7.54 -22.13
C ASP A 363 4.59 -7.45 -22.20
N GLU A 364 5.15 -6.26 -22.42
CA GLU A 364 6.59 -5.99 -22.36
C GLU A 364 7.15 -6.16 -20.93
N CYS A 365 6.44 -5.65 -19.91
CA CYS A 365 6.83 -5.75 -18.51
C CYS A 365 6.67 -7.17 -17.94
N LEU A 366 5.81 -7.99 -18.55
CA LEU A 366 5.58 -9.38 -18.16
C LEU A 366 6.44 -10.38 -18.97
N ALA A 367 7.07 -9.96 -20.07
CA ALA A 367 7.75 -10.84 -21.02
C ALA A 367 8.86 -11.72 -20.38
N ARG A 368 9.68 -11.15 -19.48
CA ARG A 368 10.76 -11.88 -18.78
C ARG A 368 10.30 -12.60 -17.51
N ASP A 369 9.12 -12.28 -16.98
CA ASP A 369 8.64 -12.84 -15.71
C ASP A 369 8.38 -14.34 -15.76
N THR A 370 8.68 -15.03 -14.66
CA THR A 370 8.10 -16.35 -14.35
C THR A 370 6.60 -16.26 -14.09
N ALA A 371 5.90 -17.40 -14.14
CA ALA A 371 4.48 -17.47 -13.84
C ALA A 371 4.14 -16.95 -12.42
N MET A 372 5.04 -17.09 -11.44
CA MET A 372 4.85 -16.59 -10.08
C MET A 372 4.99 -15.07 -9.97
N GLU A 373 5.89 -14.44 -10.73
CA GLU A 373 6.04 -12.98 -10.75
C GLU A 373 4.87 -12.30 -11.47
N ARG A 374 4.40 -12.88 -12.59
CA ARG A 374 3.15 -12.44 -13.26
C ARG A 374 1.95 -12.53 -12.31
N LEU A 375 1.92 -13.55 -11.44
CA LEU A 375 0.88 -13.74 -10.44
C LEU A 375 0.97 -12.70 -9.29
N GLU A 376 2.17 -12.40 -8.79
CA GLU A 376 2.40 -11.33 -7.80
C GLU A 376 1.95 -9.96 -8.34
N LYS A 377 2.40 -9.61 -9.56
CA LYS A 377 1.97 -8.39 -10.26
C LYS A 377 0.45 -8.37 -10.45
N LYS A 378 -0.16 -9.49 -10.85
CA LYS A 378 -1.63 -9.58 -10.99
C LYS A 378 -2.36 -9.36 -9.66
N TYR A 379 -1.81 -9.83 -8.53
CA TYR A 379 -2.35 -9.56 -7.20
C TYR A 379 -2.21 -8.09 -6.79
N SER A 380 -1.11 -7.41 -7.14
CA SER A 380 -0.98 -5.94 -6.99
C SER A 380 -2.07 -5.17 -7.75
N ALA A 381 -2.43 -5.61 -8.96
CA ALA A 381 -3.52 -5.03 -9.72
C ALA A 381 -4.91 -5.36 -9.13
N VAL A 382 -5.12 -6.58 -8.64
CA VAL A 382 -6.38 -6.98 -7.96
C VAL A 382 -6.59 -6.22 -6.66
N ALA A 383 -5.55 -6.02 -5.84
CA ALA A 383 -5.63 -5.28 -4.59
C ALA A 383 -6.15 -3.84 -4.81
N LEU A 384 -5.74 -3.19 -5.91
CA LEU A 384 -6.30 -1.89 -6.32
C LEU A 384 -7.81 -1.97 -6.57
N ARG A 385 -8.27 -2.94 -7.35
CA ARG A 385 -9.71 -3.11 -7.66
C ARG A 385 -10.56 -3.39 -6.42
N ILE A 386 -10.00 -4.05 -5.39
CA ILE A 386 -10.68 -4.23 -4.10
C ILE A 386 -10.72 -2.91 -3.30
N ILE A 387 -9.64 -2.12 -3.32
CA ILE A 387 -9.59 -0.77 -2.70
C ILE A 387 -10.60 0.20 -3.34
N GLU A 388 -10.81 0.11 -4.66
CA GLU A 388 -11.86 0.82 -5.40
C GLU A 388 -13.25 0.30 -5.03
N ARG A 389 -13.46 -1.02 -5.08
CA ARG A 389 -14.74 -1.68 -4.70
C ARG A 389 -15.20 -1.25 -3.31
N ASN A 390 -14.30 -1.19 -2.34
CA ASN A 390 -14.57 -0.77 -0.96
C ASN A 390 -15.06 0.69 -0.84
N ARG A 391 -15.00 1.49 -1.92
CA ARG A 391 -15.47 2.88 -2.01
C ARG A 391 -16.61 3.07 -3.01
N ALA A 392 -16.97 2.03 -3.77
CA ALA A 392 -18.02 2.09 -4.78
C ALA A 392 -19.43 2.08 -4.13
N PRO A 393 -20.45 2.66 -4.80
CA PRO A 393 -21.85 2.48 -4.43
C PRO A 393 -22.23 1.01 -4.29
N ALA A 394 -23.12 0.66 -3.35
CA ALA A 394 -23.42 -0.74 -3.00
C ALA A 394 -24.01 -1.56 -4.17
N ASP A 395 -24.67 -0.90 -5.13
CA ASP A 395 -25.20 -1.48 -6.37
C ASP A 395 -24.10 -1.79 -7.41
N GLU A 396 -23.05 -0.98 -7.48
CA GLU A 396 -21.87 -1.23 -8.33
C GLU A 396 -20.89 -2.23 -7.66
N ALA A 397 -20.71 -2.12 -6.34
CA ALA A 397 -19.71 -2.85 -5.56
C ALA A 397 -19.81 -4.37 -5.70
N PHE A 398 -21.01 -4.95 -5.82
CA PHE A 398 -21.18 -6.39 -6.00
C PHE A 398 -20.86 -6.84 -7.45
N ALA A 399 -21.10 -5.99 -8.45
CA ALA A 399 -20.70 -6.26 -9.84
C ALA A 399 -19.18 -6.21 -10.00
N ILE A 400 -18.52 -5.23 -9.37
CA ILE A 400 -17.05 -5.17 -9.27
C ILE A 400 -16.53 -6.42 -8.54
N THR A 401 -17.20 -6.85 -7.46
CA THR A 401 -16.81 -8.05 -6.70
C THR A 401 -16.78 -9.31 -7.59
N GLN A 402 -17.83 -9.54 -8.39
CA GLN A 402 -17.87 -10.66 -9.35
C GLN A 402 -16.80 -10.53 -10.44
N SER A 403 -16.57 -9.32 -10.95
CA SER A 403 -15.53 -9.06 -11.97
C SER A 403 -14.12 -9.37 -11.46
N VAL A 404 -13.81 -9.04 -10.20
CA VAL A 404 -12.51 -9.33 -9.58
C VAL A 404 -12.36 -10.81 -9.23
N ASP A 405 -13.44 -11.47 -8.81
CA ASP A 405 -13.47 -12.91 -8.55
C ASP A 405 -13.13 -13.71 -9.82
N CYS A 406 -13.76 -13.40 -10.96
CA CYS A 406 -13.41 -14.01 -12.25
C CYS A 406 -11.96 -13.74 -12.67
N GLU A 407 -11.35 -12.60 -12.31
CA GLU A 407 -9.94 -12.34 -12.57
C GLU A 407 -9.01 -13.19 -11.69
N LEU A 408 -9.35 -13.37 -10.40
CA LEU A 408 -8.62 -14.25 -9.49
C LEU A 408 -8.75 -15.72 -9.93
N GLU A 409 -9.95 -16.18 -10.29
CA GLU A 409 -10.20 -17.54 -10.77
C GLU A 409 -9.43 -17.83 -12.06
N ASN A 410 -9.37 -16.88 -13.00
CA ASN A 410 -8.58 -17.02 -14.22
C ASN A 410 -7.06 -17.01 -13.96
N ALA A 411 -6.58 -16.17 -13.04
CA ALA A 411 -5.19 -16.19 -12.61
C ALA A 411 -4.82 -17.53 -11.93
N ALA A 412 -5.72 -18.09 -11.12
CA ALA A 412 -5.53 -19.40 -10.49
C ALA A 412 -5.52 -20.55 -11.51
N LYS A 413 -6.41 -20.52 -12.50
CA LYS A 413 -6.43 -21.49 -13.62
C LYS A 413 -5.12 -21.49 -14.41
N ALA A 414 -4.53 -20.31 -14.63
CA ALA A 414 -3.29 -20.16 -15.41
C ALA A 414 -2.07 -20.87 -14.77
N MET A 415 -2.04 -21.02 -13.44
CA MET A 415 -0.96 -21.73 -12.73
C MET A 415 -1.04 -23.26 -12.85
N GLY A 416 -2.18 -23.81 -13.28
CA GLY A 416 -2.41 -25.27 -13.32
C GLY A 416 -2.69 -25.88 -11.94
N ARG A 417 -3.30 -27.08 -11.92
CA ARG A 417 -3.83 -27.68 -10.68
C ARG A 417 -2.76 -28.06 -9.66
N SER A 418 -1.63 -28.62 -10.12
CA SER A 418 -0.54 -29.06 -9.24
C SER A 418 0.16 -27.90 -8.53
N TRP A 419 0.17 -26.69 -9.10
CA TRP A 419 0.70 -25.50 -8.42
C TRP A 419 -0.15 -25.10 -7.20
N TRP A 420 -1.41 -25.55 -7.10
CA TRP A 420 -2.27 -25.31 -5.93
C TRP A 420 -2.14 -26.38 -4.83
N GLU A 421 -1.38 -27.45 -5.07
CA GLU A 421 -0.97 -28.37 -4.02
C GLU A 421 -0.02 -27.67 -3.03
N ILE A 422 0.04 -28.15 -1.79
CA ILE A 422 0.95 -27.58 -0.79
C ILE A 422 2.34 -28.16 -1.08
N PRO A 423 3.37 -27.35 -1.39
CA PRO A 423 4.69 -27.87 -1.67
C PRO A 423 5.28 -28.59 -0.45
N PRO A 424 6.05 -29.67 -0.64
CA PRO A 424 6.78 -30.30 0.46
C PRO A 424 7.80 -29.31 1.04
N LEU A 425 7.97 -29.31 2.36
CA LEU A 425 9.01 -28.49 2.97
C LEU A 425 10.41 -28.99 2.53
N PRO A 426 11.37 -28.08 2.26
CA PRO A 426 12.72 -28.46 1.89
C PRO A 426 13.41 -29.31 2.96
N ALA A 427 14.30 -30.20 2.52
CA ALA A 427 15.15 -30.95 3.44
C ALA A 427 16.16 -30.00 4.13
N HIS A 428 16.60 -30.34 5.33
CA HIS A 428 17.74 -29.66 5.94
C HIS A 428 18.96 -29.78 5.01
N ASN A 429 19.69 -28.67 4.83
CA ASN A 429 20.78 -28.50 3.84
C ASN A 429 20.32 -28.37 2.37
N THR A 430 19.08 -27.94 2.10
CA THR A 430 18.68 -27.45 0.76
C THR A 430 19.27 -26.04 0.52
N ASP A 431 19.54 -25.69 -0.75
CA ASP A 431 19.93 -24.35 -1.19
C ASP A 431 18.93 -23.27 -0.72
N GLU A 432 19.44 -22.17 -0.18
CA GLU A 432 18.66 -21.03 0.33
C GLU A 432 17.75 -20.42 -0.75
N VAL A 433 18.18 -20.41 -2.02
CA VAL A 433 17.37 -19.92 -3.14
C VAL A 433 16.15 -20.82 -3.37
N VAL A 434 16.29 -22.12 -3.12
CA VAL A 434 15.22 -23.12 -3.28
C VAL A 434 14.28 -23.14 -2.05
N ASP A 435 14.81 -22.91 -0.84
CA ASP A 435 13.99 -22.66 0.36
C ASP A 435 13.15 -21.39 0.18
N MET A 436 13.79 -20.28 -0.23
CA MET A 436 13.14 -19.00 -0.51
C MET A 436 12.10 -19.10 -1.63
N GLY A 437 12.36 -19.86 -2.70
CA GLY A 437 11.37 -20.17 -3.75
C GLY A 437 10.15 -20.93 -3.21
N THR A 438 10.37 -21.92 -2.33
CA THR A 438 9.31 -22.70 -1.69
C THR A 438 8.47 -21.86 -0.73
N MET A 439 9.11 -20.98 0.04
CA MET A 439 8.43 -20.02 0.91
C MET A 439 7.61 -19.00 0.09
N SER A 440 8.16 -18.51 -1.03
CA SER A 440 7.48 -17.59 -1.94
C SER A 440 6.25 -18.21 -2.60
N HIS A 441 6.31 -19.51 -2.94
CA HIS A 441 5.16 -20.29 -3.43
C HIS A 441 4.03 -20.34 -2.39
N LEU A 442 4.36 -20.68 -1.12
CA LEU A 442 3.39 -20.66 -0.02
C LEU A 442 2.81 -19.24 0.21
N MET A 443 3.65 -18.20 0.17
CA MET A 443 3.23 -16.80 0.32
C MET A 443 2.22 -16.39 -0.76
N LEU A 444 2.46 -16.70 -2.05
CA LEU A 444 1.52 -16.39 -3.13
C LEU A 444 0.20 -17.17 -3.03
N GLN A 445 0.24 -18.43 -2.62
CA GLN A 445 -0.98 -19.21 -2.35
C GLN A 445 -1.80 -18.61 -1.18
N ILE A 446 -1.13 -18.16 -0.11
CA ILE A 446 -1.78 -17.48 1.03
C ILE A 446 -2.35 -16.12 0.61
N HIS A 447 -1.60 -15.34 -0.18
CA HIS A 447 -2.02 -14.03 -0.67
C HIS A 447 -3.28 -14.14 -1.54
N HIS A 448 -3.35 -15.13 -2.44
CA HIS A 448 -4.54 -15.40 -3.27
C HIS A 448 -5.81 -15.56 -2.44
N HIS A 449 -5.79 -16.49 -1.49
CA HIS A 449 -6.94 -16.78 -0.64
C HIS A 449 -7.24 -15.63 0.33
N THR A 450 -6.24 -14.83 0.72
CA THR A 450 -6.44 -13.59 1.50
C THR A 450 -7.16 -12.52 0.68
N LEU A 451 -6.84 -12.36 -0.61
CA LEU A 451 -7.59 -11.49 -1.52
C LEU A 451 -9.04 -11.97 -1.70
N LEU A 452 -9.27 -13.28 -1.88
CA LEU A 452 -10.62 -13.84 -1.94
C LEU A 452 -11.43 -13.62 -0.65
N ILE A 453 -10.79 -13.71 0.52
CA ILE A 453 -11.43 -13.36 1.80
C ILE A 453 -11.82 -11.88 1.82
N MET A 454 -10.89 -10.95 1.57
CA MET A 454 -11.17 -9.51 1.53
C MET A 454 -12.21 -9.12 0.46
N LEU A 455 -12.27 -9.88 -0.64
CA LEU A 455 -13.26 -9.72 -1.69
C LEU A 455 -14.66 -10.14 -1.24
N HIS A 456 -14.81 -11.27 -0.56
CA HIS A 456 -16.14 -11.82 -0.22
C HIS A 456 -16.63 -11.52 1.22
N LEU A 457 -15.76 -11.01 2.10
CA LEU A 457 -16.07 -10.64 3.49
C LEU A 457 -17.32 -9.74 3.63
N PRO A 458 -17.55 -8.69 2.78
CA PRO A 458 -18.75 -7.85 2.87
C PRO A 458 -20.06 -8.54 2.43
N TYR A 459 -20.03 -9.83 2.10
CA TYR A 459 -21.19 -10.58 1.65
C TYR A 459 -21.44 -11.89 2.41
N MET A 460 -20.44 -12.42 3.13
CA MET A 460 -20.51 -13.79 3.68
C MET A 460 -21.64 -14.03 4.68
N LEU A 461 -22.01 -13.05 5.52
CA LEU A 461 -23.10 -13.21 6.50
C LEU A 461 -24.49 -13.01 5.87
N ARG A 462 -24.54 -12.39 4.69
CA ARG A 462 -25.79 -12.01 4.01
C ARG A 462 -26.54 -13.20 3.43
N SER A 463 -25.87 -14.35 3.27
CA SER A 463 -26.46 -15.64 2.88
C SER A 463 -27.72 -15.99 3.66
N GLN A 464 -27.77 -15.64 4.96
CA GLN A 464 -28.93 -15.88 5.83
C GLN A 464 -30.21 -15.15 5.35
N THR A 465 -30.06 -14.00 4.69
CA THR A 465 -31.18 -13.18 4.18
C THR A 465 -31.40 -13.35 2.67
N ASN A 466 -30.36 -13.71 1.92
CA ASN A 466 -30.41 -13.82 0.47
C ASN A 466 -29.34 -14.80 -0.07
N SER A 467 -29.79 -15.94 -0.59
CA SER A 467 -28.95 -17.02 -1.12
C SER A 467 -28.06 -16.64 -2.30
N ARG A 468 -28.27 -15.48 -2.95
CA ARG A 468 -27.31 -14.94 -3.95
C ARG A 468 -25.90 -14.75 -3.39
N PHE A 469 -25.76 -14.71 -2.07
CA PHE A 469 -24.50 -14.55 -1.36
C PHE A 469 -23.90 -15.87 -0.84
N ASP A 470 -24.57 -17.02 -1.04
CA ASP A 470 -24.06 -18.34 -0.64
C ASP A 470 -22.68 -18.64 -1.24
N TYR A 471 -22.46 -18.25 -2.50
CA TYR A 471 -21.15 -18.32 -3.15
C TYR A 471 -20.08 -17.58 -2.36
N SER A 472 -20.35 -16.32 -1.97
CA SER A 472 -19.39 -15.49 -1.22
C SER A 472 -19.07 -16.10 0.15
N LYS A 473 -20.07 -16.69 0.82
CA LYS A 473 -19.85 -17.42 2.07
C LYS A 473 -18.94 -18.64 1.89
N ASN A 474 -19.20 -19.45 0.86
CA ASN A 474 -18.41 -20.64 0.58
C ASN A 474 -16.97 -20.28 0.21
N THR A 475 -16.76 -19.29 -0.68
CA THR A 475 -15.44 -18.78 -1.05
C THR A 475 -14.65 -18.25 0.15
N CYS A 476 -15.30 -17.53 1.09
CA CYS A 476 -14.70 -17.13 2.36
C CYS A 476 -14.28 -18.32 3.23
N LEU A 477 -15.16 -19.31 3.42
CA LEU A 477 -14.89 -20.50 4.25
C LEU A 477 -13.76 -21.37 3.68
N GLU A 478 -13.81 -21.65 2.37
CA GLU A 478 -12.80 -22.46 1.67
C GLU A 478 -11.45 -21.76 1.63
N SER A 479 -11.42 -20.47 1.28
CA SER A 479 -10.19 -19.67 1.29
C SER A 479 -9.60 -19.55 2.69
N SER A 480 -10.42 -19.45 3.73
CA SER A 480 -9.92 -19.42 5.11
C SER A 480 -9.22 -20.72 5.49
N ARG A 481 -9.82 -21.88 5.22
CA ARG A 481 -9.17 -23.19 5.42
C ARG A 481 -7.87 -23.30 4.63
N ALA A 482 -7.86 -22.76 3.41
CA ALA A 482 -6.71 -22.78 2.49
C ALA A 482 -5.56 -21.86 2.94
N VAL A 483 -5.85 -20.73 3.59
CA VAL A 483 -4.87 -19.86 4.26
C VAL A 483 -4.32 -20.57 5.50
N LEU A 484 -5.18 -20.99 6.44
CA LEU A 484 -4.73 -21.50 7.75
C LEU A 484 -3.84 -22.75 7.63
N LYS A 485 -4.20 -23.70 6.76
CA LYS A 485 -3.38 -24.90 6.51
C LYS A 485 -1.96 -24.54 6.03
N ARG A 486 -1.82 -23.50 5.20
CA ARG A 486 -0.52 -23.04 4.69
C ARG A 486 0.23 -22.17 5.69
N CYS A 487 -0.45 -21.32 6.46
CA CYS A 487 0.15 -20.53 7.53
C CYS A 487 0.78 -21.43 8.61
N VAL A 488 0.11 -22.53 9.00
CA VAL A 488 0.66 -23.52 9.95
C VAL A 488 1.94 -24.16 9.42
N ILE A 489 2.01 -24.47 8.11
CA ILE A 489 3.17 -25.10 7.47
C ILE A 489 4.31 -24.10 7.29
N PHE A 490 4.04 -22.89 6.80
CA PHE A 490 5.00 -21.78 6.71
C PHE A 490 5.62 -21.48 8.09
N ARG A 491 4.79 -21.29 9.12
CA ARG A 491 5.22 -21.12 10.52
C ARG A 491 5.71 -22.41 11.19
N THR A 492 5.94 -23.49 10.44
CA THR A 492 6.71 -24.67 10.88
C THR A 492 8.11 -24.70 10.25
N ALA A 493 8.30 -24.12 9.06
CA ALA A 493 9.61 -23.94 8.44
C ALA A 493 10.33 -22.64 8.88
N ASN A 494 9.56 -21.61 9.24
CA ASN A 494 10.02 -20.28 9.63
C ASN A 494 9.24 -19.77 10.86
N ASP A 495 9.79 -19.98 12.05
CA ASP A 495 9.22 -19.51 13.32
C ASP A 495 9.79 -18.18 13.84
N THR A 496 10.54 -17.44 13.01
CA THR A 496 10.85 -16.01 13.24
C THR A 496 9.61 -15.16 12.92
N ALA A 497 8.93 -14.63 13.94
CA ALA A 497 7.70 -13.85 13.78
C ALA A 497 7.91 -12.56 12.95
N PHE A 498 9.09 -11.97 13.02
CA PHE A 498 9.46 -10.77 12.24
C PHE A 498 9.91 -11.08 10.80
N SER A 499 9.99 -12.36 10.40
CA SER A 499 10.10 -12.73 8.98
C SER A 499 8.68 -12.91 8.41
N CYS A 500 8.38 -12.25 7.28
CA CYS A 500 7.11 -12.34 6.55
C CYS A 500 5.83 -12.11 7.38
N ARG A 501 5.82 -11.07 8.23
CA ARG A 501 4.73 -10.72 9.18
C ARG A 501 3.31 -10.65 8.57
N HIS A 502 3.18 -10.39 7.27
CA HIS A 502 1.91 -10.39 6.54
C HIS A 502 1.16 -11.74 6.59
N ILE A 503 1.88 -12.86 6.81
CA ILE A 503 1.31 -14.20 6.97
C ILE A 503 0.49 -14.30 8.27
N ASP A 504 0.89 -13.61 9.33
CA ASP A 504 0.18 -13.69 10.62
C ASP A 504 -1.11 -12.85 10.59
N TYR A 505 -1.07 -11.68 9.94
CA TYR A 505 -2.28 -10.89 9.62
C TYR A 505 -3.26 -11.68 8.74
N SER A 506 -2.76 -12.40 7.73
CA SER A 506 -3.57 -13.28 6.88
C SER A 506 -4.17 -14.44 7.68
N SER A 507 -3.40 -15.04 8.58
CA SER A 507 -3.83 -16.12 9.48
C SER A 507 -4.92 -15.66 10.46
N LEU A 508 -4.77 -14.50 11.11
CA LEU A 508 -5.80 -13.91 11.96
C LEU A 508 -7.09 -13.62 11.17
N THR A 509 -6.96 -12.97 10.00
CA THR A 509 -8.09 -12.65 9.11
C THR A 509 -8.86 -13.89 8.70
N ALA A 510 -8.16 -14.96 8.31
CA ALA A 510 -8.75 -16.24 7.96
C ALA A 510 -9.38 -16.97 9.17
N SER A 511 -8.76 -16.91 10.35
CA SER A 511 -9.34 -17.51 11.57
C SER A 511 -10.63 -16.82 12.00
N MET A 512 -10.67 -15.48 12.01
CA MET A 512 -11.90 -14.73 12.30
C MET A 512 -12.99 -15.06 11.26
N THR A 513 -12.64 -15.04 9.97
CA THR A 513 -13.56 -15.38 8.86
C THR A 513 -14.14 -16.80 9.01
N LEU A 514 -13.29 -17.80 9.29
CA LEU A 514 -13.72 -19.19 9.42
C LEU A 514 -14.69 -19.38 10.58
N LEU A 515 -14.38 -18.81 11.75
CA LEU A 515 -15.21 -18.94 12.96
C LEU A 515 -16.53 -18.18 12.84
N LEU A 516 -16.53 -16.95 12.31
CA LEU A 516 -17.75 -16.18 12.05
C LEU A 516 -18.63 -16.81 10.96
N GLY A 517 -18.03 -17.54 10.02
CA GLY A 517 -18.76 -18.33 9.03
C GLY A 517 -19.67 -19.41 9.65
N HIS A 518 -19.40 -19.86 10.89
CA HIS A 518 -20.20 -20.86 11.60
C HIS A 518 -21.48 -20.34 12.25
N LEU A 519 -21.70 -19.01 12.30
CA LEU A 519 -22.92 -18.39 12.84
C LEU A 519 -24.22 -18.84 12.15
N ASN A 520 -24.13 -19.41 10.94
CA ASN A 520 -25.25 -19.99 10.19
C ASN A 520 -24.76 -21.22 9.42
N ARG A 521 -25.58 -22.28 9.31
CA ARG A 521 -25.31 -23.39 8.36
C ARG A 521 -25.54 -22.93 6.91
N PRO A 522 -24.64 -23.23 5.95
CA PRO A 522 -24.87 -22.97 4.53
C PRO A 522 -26.11 -23.70 3.99
N ALA A 523 -26.79 -23.12 3.01
CA ALA A 523 -27.96 -23.73 2.38
C ALA A 523 -27.60 -25.10 1.74
N GLY A 524 -28.55 -26.05 1.80
CA GLY A 524 -28.39 -27.39 1.20
C GLY A 524 -27.45 -28.36 1.94
N VAL A 525 -26.49 -27.89 2.75
CA VAL A 525 -25.55 -28.75 3.49
C VAL A 525 -26.28 -29.49 4.61
N ARG A 526 -26.09 -30.82 4.71
CA ARG A 526 -26.65 -31.66 5.79
C ARG A 526 -26.04 -31.32 7.14
N GLU A 527 -26.80 -31.51 8.22
CA GLU A 527 -26.32 -31.22 9.57
C GLU A 527 -25.17 -32.16 10.00
N ASP A 528 -25.16 -33.42 9.56
CA ASP A 528 -24.08 -34.37 9.87
C ASP A 528 -22.74 -33.94 9.24
N ASP A 529 -22.79 -33.52 7.97
CA ASP A 529 -21.64 -33.07 7.20
C ASP A 529 -21.17 -31.68 7.69
N TRP A 530 -22.11 -30.80 8.04
CA TRP A 530 -21.79 -29.52 8.68
C TRP A 530 -21.17 -29.69 10.07
N ARG A 531 -21.63 -30.67 10.86
CA ARG A 531 -21.04 -31.02 12.17
C ARG A 531 -19.62 -31.57 12.03
N ARG A 532 -19.36 -32.40 11.01
CA ARG A 532 -17.99 -32.83 10.68
C ARG A 532 -17.11 -31.62 10.36
N GLN A 533 -17.57 -30.74 9.47
CA GLN A 533 -16.80 -29.56 9.08
C GLN A 533 -16.55 -28.60 10.26
N ARG A 534 -17.53 -28.40 11.15
CA ARG A 534 -17.36 -27.66 12.42
C ARG A 534 -16.19 -28.19 13.22
N ASN A 535 -16.13 -29.52 13.44
CA ASN A 535 -15.07 -30.14 14.24
C ASN A 535 -13.69 -30.02 13.57
N GLU A 536 -13.61 -30.18 12.24
CA GLU A 536 -12.37 -30.01 11.48
C GLU A 536 -11.87 -28.55 11.49
N ASP A 537 -12.78 -27.58 11.34
CA ASP A 537 -12.47 -26.14 11.37
C ASP A 537 -12.04 -25.69 12.78
N ARG A 538 -12.67 -26.22 13.82
CA ARG A 538 -12.32 -25.99 15.23
C ARG A 538 -10.90 -26.48 15.52
N ALA A 539 -10.58 -27.72 15.16
CA ALA A 539 -9.25 -28.29 15.34
C ALA A 539 -8.17 -27.54 14.53
N LEU A 540 -8.51 -27.03 13.33
CA LEU A 540 -7.62 -26.19 12.53
C LEU A 540 -7.37 -24.83 13.22
N ALA A 541 -8.41 -24.18 13.76
CA ALA A 541 -8.28 -22.94 14.51
C ALA A 541 -7.48 -23.12 15.82
N GLU A 542 -7.68 -24.22 16.55
CA GLU A 542 -6.90 -24.57 17.75
C GLU A 542 -5.42 -24.84 17.40
N THR A 543 -5.15 -25.46 16.25
CA THR A 543 -3.77 -25.65 15.74
C THR A 543 -3.11 -24.30 15.41
N VAL A 544 -3.87 -23.33 14.87
CA VAL A 544 -3.38 -21.97 14.60
C VAL A 544 -3.13 -21.19 15.89
N VAL A 545 -4.02 -21.28 16.89
CA VAL A 545 -3.82 -20.69 18.23
C VAL A 545 -2.55 -21.25 18.87
N ALA A 546 -2.38 -22.58 18.93
CA ALA A 546 -1.18 -23.20 19.50
C ALA A 546 0.10 -22.80 18.74
N LYS A 547 0.01 -22.57 17.42
CA LYS A 547 1.12 -22.09 16.60
C LYS A 547 1.47 -20.63 16.91
N MET A 548 0.49 -19.73 16.96
CA MET A 548 0.68 -18.32 17.33
C MET A 548 1.24 -18.19 18.75
N GLU A 549 0.78 -19.00 19.70
CA GLU A 549 1.32 -19.01 21.06
C GLU A 549 2.76 -19.54 21.13
N LYS A 550 3.18 -20.45 20.22
CA LYS A 550 4.60 -20.80 20.07
C LYS A 550 5.41 -19.61 19.57
N LEU A 551 4.93 -18.91 18.54
CA LEU A 551 5.61 -17.74 17.97
C LEU A 551 5.76 -16.63 19.01
N ALA A 552 4.68 -16.29 19.72
CA ALA A 552 4.68 -15.31 20.80
C ALA A 552 5.75 -15.61 21.84
N ARG A 553 5.79 -16.85 22.38
CA ARG A 553 6.80 -17.25 23.39
C ARG A 553 8.23 -17.34 22.87
N LEU A 554 8.44 -17.59 21.57
CA LEU A 554 9.78 -17.67 20.97
C LEU A 554 10.37 -16.33 20.56
N ASN A 555 9.52 -15.33 20.27
CA ASN A 555 9.93 -14.05 19.66
C ASN A 555 9.61 -12.83 20.55
N ASP A 556 9.05 -13.05 21.74
CA ASP A 556 8.35 -12.05 22.56
C ASP A 556 7.27 -11.27 21.77
N ASP A 557 6.60 -11.96 20.84
CA ASP A 557 5.76 -11.30 19.84
C ASP A 557 4.32 -11.05 20.33
N LYS A 558 4.07 -9.79 20.71
CA LYS A 558 2.75 -9.30 21.13
C LYS A 558 1.64 -9.55 20.10
N LEU A 559 1.92 -9.42 18.80
CA LEU A 559 0.92 -9.63 17.74
C LEU A 559 0.42 -11.07 17.69
N SER A 560 1.32 -12.04 17.75
CA SER A 560 0.95 -13.46 17.83
C SER A 560 0.18 -13.77 19.11
N CYS A 561 0.52 -13.12 20.23
CA CYS A 561 -0.19 -13.26 21.50
C CYS A 561 -1.64 -12.76 21.42
N GLU A 562 -1.86 -11.51 20.99
CA GLU A 562 -3.20 -10.95 20.86
C GLU A 562 -4.03 -11.64 19.77
N SER A 563 -3.40 -12.07 18.66
CA SER A 563 -4.07 -12.85 17.61
C SER A 563 -4.62 -14.18 18.17
N ALA A 564 -3.80 -14.91 18.94
CA ALA A 564 -4.24 -16.13 19.62
C ALA A 564 -5.38 -15.86 20.62
N ALA A 565 -5.34 -14.74 21.34
CA ALA A 565 -6.39 -14.35 22.28
C ALA A 565 -7.73 -14.00 21.61
N ILE A 566 -7.71 -13.32 20.45
CA ILE A 566 -8.90 -13.03 19.64
C ILE A 566 -9.52 -14.32 19.09
N ILE A 567 -8.69 -15.19 18.49
CA ILE A 567 -9.18 -16.46 17.91
C ILE A 567 -9.76 -17.35 19.01
N ARG A 568 -9.13 -17.41 20.19
CA ARG A 568 -9.66 -18.15 21.36
C ARG A 568 -11.01 -17.61 21.85
N GLN A 569 -11.22 -16.29 21.85
CA GLN A 569 -12.52 -15.68 22.20
C GLN A 569 -13.61 -16.02 21.17
N LEU A 570 -13.25 -16.27 19.89
CA LEU A 570 -14.20 -16.63 18.83
C LEU A 570 -14.47 -18.15 18.70
N LEU A 571 -13.60 -19.03 19.21
CA LEU A 571 -13.79 -20.50 19.18
C LEU A 571 -15.18 -20.97 19.67
N PRO A 572 -15.77 -20.42 20.76
CA PRO A 572 -17.08 -20.83 21.25
C PRO A 572 -18.25 -20.65 20.26
N ILE A 573 -18.10 -19.88 19.17
CA ILE A 573 -19.13 -19.76 18.13
C ILE A 573 -19.45 -21.14 17.52
N VAL A 574 -18.42 -21.95 17.27
CA VAL A 574 -18.55 -23.29 16.66
C VAL A 574 -19.31 -24.24 17.59
N ASP A 575 -19.07 -24.11 18.90
CA ASP A 575 -19.71 -24.93 19.93
C ASP A 575 -21.15 -24.44 20.23
N CYS A 576 -21.39 -23.13 20.25
CA CYS A 576 -22.71 -22.55 20.50
C CYS A 576 -23.69 -22.86 19.36
N CYS A 577 -23.23 -22.83 18.10
CA CYS A 577 -24.04 -23.16 16.92
C CYS A 577 -24.15 -24.68 16.67
N SER A 578 -23.66 -25.52 17.59
CA SER A 578 -23.65 -26.99 17.43
C SER A 578 -25.00 -27.67 17.66
N GLY A 579 -25.93 -26.99 18.35
CA GLY A 579 -27.19 -27.56 18.84
C GLY A 579 -27.09 -28.35 20.16
N ALA A 580 -25.88 -28.55 20.70
CA ALA A 580 -25.69 -29.12 22.04
C ALA A 580 -25.86 -28.04 23.13
N GLU A 581 -26.30 -28.43 24.32
CA GLU A 581 -26.18 -27.66 25.56
C GLU A 581 -24.79 -27.88 26.16
N PRO A 582 -23.96 -26.85 26.36
CA PRO A 582 -22.72 -26.98 27.13
C PRO A 582 -23.05 -27.11 28.62
N GLU A 583 -22.42 -28.05 29.32
CA GLU A 583 -22.64 -28.30 30.76
C GLU A 583 -22.31 -27.08 31.66
N CYS A 584 -21.65 -26.05 31.13
CA CYS A 584 -21.18 -24.87 31.85
C CYS A 584 -22.19 -23.71 31.96
N PHE A 585 -23.39 -23.78 31.37
CA PHE A 585 -24.36 -22.67 31.39
C PHE A 585 -25.74 -23.08 31.94
N PRO A 586 -25.97 -22.95 33.27
CA PRO A 586 -27.27 -23.25 33.88
C PRO A 586 -28.29 -22.14 33.58
N GLY A 587 -29.20 -22.41 32.63
CA GLY A 587 -30.33 -21.53 32.30
C GLY A 587 -30.18 -20.85 30.93
N GLY A 588 -31.30 -20.77 30.20
CA GLY A 588 -31.36 -20.33 28.80
C GLY A 588 -31.19 -18.83 28.56
N ALA A 589 -30.12 -18.24 29.07
CA ALA A 589 -29.65 -16.93 28.64
C ALA A 589 -29.15 -16.98 27.19
N ALA A 590 -29.17 -15.84 26.48
CA ALA A 590 -28.68 -15.77 25.11
C ALA A 590 -27.18 -16.12 25.04
N ARG A 591 -26.81 -17.05 24.14
CA ARG A 591 -25.43 -17.47 23.88
C ARG A 591 -24.69 -16.35 23.15
N ASN A 592 -24.27 -15.34 23.90
CA ASN A 592 -23.54 -14.18 23.38
C ASN A 592 -22.03 -14.41 23.55
N VAL A 593 -21.30 -14.42 22.44
CA VAL A 593 -19.84 -14.36 22.44
C VAL A 593 -19.45 -12.88 22.49
N GLN A 594 -18.76 -12.48 23.54
CA GLN A 594 -18.24 -11.12 23.71
C GLN A 594 -16.75 -11.09 23.36
N LEU A 595 -16.36 -10.23 22.43
CA LEU A 595 -14.99 -10.05 21.97
C LEU A 595 -14.57 -8.61 22.22
N THR A 596 -13.57 -8.40 23.07
CA THR A 596 -13.00 -7.08 23.33
C THR A 596 -11.81 -6.85 22.40
N ILE A 597 -11.85 -5.78 21.60
CA ILE A 597 -10.77 -5.40 20.67
C ILE A 597 -10.23 -4.02 21.08
N PRO A 598 -8.91 -3.84 21.23
CA PRO A 598 -8.30 -2.55 21.54
C PRO A 598 -8.78 -1.44 20.60
N TYR A 599 -9.19 -0.31 21.16
CA TYR A 599 -9.62 0.91 20.46
C TYR A 599 -10.87 0.81 19.57
N LEU A 600 -11.30 -0.39 19.17
CA LEU A 600 -12.58 -0.67 18.52
C LEU A 600 -13.72 -0.91 19.52
N GLY A 601 -13.39 -1.40 20.72
CA GLY A 601 -14.35 -1.61 21.81
C GLY A 601 -14.84 -3.06 21.92
N VAL A 602 -16.08 -3.23 22.40
CA VAL A 602 -16.66 -4.54 22.73
C VAL A 602 -17.67 -4.97 21.67
N ILE A 603 -17.33 -6.03 20.93
CA ILE A 603 -18.20 -6.65 19.93
C ILE A 603 -19.03 -7.74 20.62
N ASN A 604 -20.36 -7.66 20.50
CA ASN A 604 -21.29 -8.64 21.04
C ASN A 604 -21.89 -9.47 19.91
N ILE A 605 -21.56 -10.75 19.85
CA ILE A 605 -21.97 -11.69 18.80
C ILE A 605 -23.04 -12.62 19.37
N ASN A 606 -24.31 -12.38 19.02
CA ASN A 606 -25.39 -13.28 19.39
C ASN A 606 -25.35 -14.54 18.51
N THR A 607 -25.25 -15.72 19.11
CA THR A 607 -25.19 -17.02 18.40
C THR A 607 -26.50 -17.81 18.48
N THR A 608 -27.58 -17.26 19.06
CA THR A 608 -28.86 -17.98 19.18
C THR A 608 -29.65 -17.96 17.88
N ALA A 609 -30.02 -19.14 17.38
CA ALA A 609 -30.85 -19.32 16.19
C ALA A 609 -32.37 -19.15 16.44
N ALA A 610 -32.77 -18.48 17.53
CA ALA A 610 -34.17 -18.24 17.86
C ALA A 610 -34.72 -17.08 17.02
N GLY A 611 -35.88 -17.28 16.37
CA GLY A 611 -36.51 -16.31 15.48
C GLY A 611 -37.17 -15.12 16.19
N HIS A 612 -36.38 -14.34 16.93
CA HIS A 612 -36.77 -13.03 17.42
C HIS A 612 -35.97 -11.98 16.67
N ALA A 613 -36.68 -11.10 15.95
CA ALA A 613 -36.08 -9.99 15.23
C ALA A 613 -35.65 -8.91 16.24
N ALA A 614 -34.46 -9.06 16.81
CA ALA A 614 -33.70 -7.91 17.25
C ALA A 614 -33.42 -7.04 16.02
N GLU A 615 -33.62 -5.72 16.12
CA GLU A 615 -33.30 -4.83 15.01
C GLU A 615 -31.80 -4.88 14.71
N PRO A 616 -31.39 -4.87 13.42
CA PRO A 616 -29.98 -4.84 13.05
C PRO A 616 -29.40 -3.45 13.37
N HIS A 617 -28.97 -3.26 14.62
CA HIS A 617 -28.26 -2.06 15.06
C HIS A 617 -26.89 -1.98 14.37
N ALA A 618 -26.87 -1.34 13.20
CA ALA A 618 -25.66 -1.07 12.45
C ALA A 618 -24.76 -0.10 13.24
N VAL A 619 -23.69 -0.63 13.84
CA VAL A 619 -22.63 0.18 14.45
C VAL A 619 -21.88 0.91 13.32
N ASP A 620 -21.90 2.25 13.32
CA ASP A 620 -21.15 3.01 12.32
C ASP A 620 -19.65 2.99 12.61
N LEU A 621 -18.95 2.05 11.95
CA LEU A 621 -17.50 1.89 12.05
C LEU A 621 -16.71 2.78 11.08
N SER A 622 -17.37 3.72 10.36
CA SER A 622 -16.67 4.68 9.50
C SER A 622 -15.77 5.63 10.32
N HIS A 623 -16.15 5.91 11.57
CA HIS A 623 -15.37 6.72 12.51
C HIS A 623 -14.23 5.96 13.22
N SER A 624 -14.12 4.65 13.04
CA SER A 624 -13.11 3.83 13.73
C SER A 624 -11.68 4.03 13.19
N GLN A 625 -11.49 4.77 12.10
CA GLN A 625 -10.20 5.40 11.79
C GLN A 625 -9.97 6.63 12.71
N LEU A 626 -9.70 6.35 13.99
CA LEU A 626 -9.17 7.29 15.01
C LEU A 626 -10.01 8.59 15.16
N PRO A 627 -10.94 8.67 16.13
CA PRO A 627 -11.91 9.77 16.21
C PRO A 627 -11.24 11.15 16.24
N THR A 628 -11.49 11.93 15.20
CA THR A 628 -11.04 13.33 15.12
C THR A 628 -11.85 14.15 16.13
N PRO A 629 -11.24 15.04 16.92
CA PRO A 629 -11.96 15.82 17.92
C PRO A 629 -12.88 16.84 17.22
N SER A 630 -14.14 16.47 17.01
CA SER A 630 -15.15 17.31 16.36
C SER A 630 -16.55 17.00 16.89
N ASN A 631 -16.97 17.81 17.88
CA ASN A 631 -18.34 18.00 18.35
C ASN A 631 -19.13 16.74 18.75
N THR A 632 -18.91 16.29 19.99
CA THR A 632 -19.80 15.39 20.72
C THR A 632 -21.23 15.94 20.75
N THR A 633 -22.09 15.46 19.85
CA THR A 633 -23.52 15.75 19.87
C THR A 633 -24.21 14.65 20.67
N THR A 634 -24.31 14.84 21.98
CA THR A 634 -24.85 13.82 22.90
C THR A 634 -26.34 13.58 22.63
N THR A 635 -26.66 12.53 21.88
CA THR A 635 -28.04 12.03 21.73
C THR A 635 -28.48 11.33 23.02
N VAL A 636 -28.83 12.12 24.03
CA VAL A 636 -29.48 11.62 25.24
C VAL A 636 -30.88 11.13 24.88
N SER A 637 -31.18 9.87 25.20
CA SER A 637 -32.52 9.30 25.01
C SER A 637 -33.55 10.10 25.81
N SER A 638 -34.62 10.51 25.15
CA SER A 638 -35.71 11.29 25.77
C SER A 638 -36.60 10.40 26.64
N ASP A 639 -36.35 10.35 27.94
CA ASP A 639 -37.37 10.00 28.93
C ASP A 639 -37.16 10.77 30.25
N ALA A 640 -38.24 10.93 31.02
CA ALA A 640 -38.33 11.67 32.29
C ALA A 640 -38.02 13.19 32.24
N TYR A 641 -39.04 14.00 31.94
CA TYR A 641 -39.06 15.43 32.27
C TYR A 641 -39.27 15.64 33.78
N GLN A 642 -38.40 16.43 34.43
CA GLN A 642 -38.71 17.20 35.63
C GLN A 642 -38.07 18.60 35.54
N GLU A 643 -38.79 19.62 36.01
CA GLU A 643 -38.51 21.02 35.67
C GLU A 643 -37.41 21.65 36.54
N THR A 644 -36.41 22.28 35.90
CA THR A 644 -35.60 23.35 36.49
C THR A 644 -35.30 24.43 35.43
N PRO A 645 -35.20 25.72 35.80
CA PRO A 645 -35.06 26.83 34.83
C PRO A 645 -33.60 27.08 34.38
N PRO A 646 -33.39 27.63 33.17
CA PRO A 646 -32.05 27.79 32.58
C PRO A 646 -31.31 29.07 33.05
N PRO A 647 -29.95 29.06 33.03
CA PRO A 647 -29.11 30.24 33.25
C PRO A 647 -29.00 31.16 32.00
N PRO A 648 -28.53 32.41 32.14
CA PRO A 648 -28.42 33.37 31.04
C PRO A 648 -27.22 33.12 30.10
N PRO A 649 -27.26 33.61 28.84
CA PRO A 649 -26.19 33.41 27.86
C PRO A 649 -24.99 34.37 28.04
N PRO A 650 -23.77 33.97 27.64
CA PRO A 650 -22.60 34.84 27.58
C PRO A 650 -22.66 35.82 26.38
N PRO A 651 -21.92 36.95 26.42
CA PRO A 651 -21.94 37.96 25.36
C PRO A 651 -21.16 37.52 24.11
N ALA A 652 -21.64 37.94 22.92
CA ALA A 652 -20.93 37.75 21.67
C ALA A 652 -19.80 38.79 21.51
N LEU A 653 -18.65 38.36 20.99
CA LEU A 653 -17.53 39.22 20.57
C LEU A 653 -17.47 39.31 19.05
N SER A 654 -17.25 40.52 18.53
CA SER A 654 -17.35 40.87 17.10
C SER A 654 -16.02 40.74 16.35
N LEU A 655 -16.11 40.50 15.04
CA LEU A 655 -15.00 40.12 14.14
C LEU A 655 -14.06 41.29 13.72
N GLU A 656 -13.98 42.37 14.50
CA GLU A 656 -13.30 43.62 14.11
C GLU A 656 -12.11 43.97 15.03
N ALA A 657 -11.02 43.20 14.93
CA ALA A 657 -9.77 43.46 15.68
C ALA A 657 -8.48 43.01 14.97
N PHE A 658 -8.50 42.72 13.66
CA PHE A 658 -7.41 41.99 12.98
C PHE A 658 -6.59 42.79 11.94
N LEU A 659 -6.59 44.12 12.00
CA LEU A 659 -5.80 45.00 11.11
C LEU A 659 -5.17 46.17 11.90
N GLY A 660 -3.89 46.08 12.28
CA GLY A 660 -3.20 47.17 12.98
C GLY A 660 -1.78 46.88 13.51
N ALA A 661 -0.78 47.08 12.65
CA ALA A 661 0.61 47.47 12.95
C ALA A 661 1.41 46.81 14.12
N ASP A 662 2.26 45.85 13.73
CA ASP A 662 3.74 45.98 13.71
C ASP A 662 4.64 45.68 14.94
N THR A 663 5.82 45.11 14.58
CA THR A 663 7.14 44.94 15.24
C THR A 663 7.35 44.36 16.67
N THR A 664 8.34 43.45 16.71
CA THR A 664 9.10 42.90 17.86
C THR A 664 8.43 41.91 18.84
N ILE A 665 8.89 40.65 18.79
CA ILE A 665 8.80 39.64 19.85
C ILE A 665 10.18 38.94 19.93
N PRO A 666 10.74 38.62 21.13
CA PRO A 666 12.04 37.96 21.26
C PRO A 666 12.04 36.47 20.86
N HIS A 667 13.23 35.92 20.64
CA HIS A 667 13.46 34.46 20.57
C HIS A 667 13.39 33.85 21.98
N GLU A 668 12.40 33.02 22.25
CA GLU A 668 12.45 31.97 23.28
C GLU A 668 11.85 30.67 22.73
N ASP A 669 12.43 29.52 23.08
CA ASP A 669 12.06 28.21 22.56
C ASP A 669 10.79 27.68 23.23
N VAL A 670 9.67 27.65 22.49
CA VAL A 670 8.42 26.99 22.91
C VAL A 670 7.98 25.96 21.87
N CYS A 671 8.90 25.07 21.50
CA CYS A 671 8.62 23.89 20.66
C CYS A 671 8.77 22.58 21.45
N SER A 672 8.36 22.60 22.73
CA SER A 672 8.42 21.48 23.67
C SER A 672 7.18 21.52 24.57
N GLY A 673 6.09 20.89 24.14
CA GLY A 673 4.82 20.93 24.89
C GLY A 673 3.59 20.32 24.22
N LEU A 674 3.57 20.14 22.89
CA LEU A 674 2.47 19.47 22.19
C LEU A 674 2.66 17.94 22.15
N SER A 675 2.68 17.33 23.35
CA SER A 675 2.42 15.90 23.49
C SER A 675 0.92 15.63 23.29
N ALA A 676 0.54 14.38 23.00
CA ALA A 676 -0.84 13.98 22.72
C ALA A 676 -1.76 13.98 23.96
N ASP A 677 -1.21 14.22 25.16
CA ASP A 677 -1.85 14.00 26.46
C ASP A 677 -2.96 15.01 26.85
N TYR A 678 -3.31 15.95 25.95
CA TYR A 678 -4.34 16.97 26.15
C TYR A 678 -5.68 16.69 25.42
N LEU A 679 -5.93 15.43 25.05
CA LEU A 679 -7.27 14.94 24.73
C LEU A 679 -7.80 14.13 25.93
N GLY A 680 -8.83 14.66 26.60
CA GLY A 680 -9.25 14.18 27.92
C GLY A 680 -9.80 12.76 27.96
N GLU A 681 -9.31 11.97 28.92
CA GLU A 681 -9.79 10.66 29.42
C GLU A 681 -10.02 9.50 28.43
N TRP A 682 -9.97 9.72 27.11
CA TRP A 682 -10.04 8.64 26.12
C TRP A 682 -8.63 8.21 25.68
N PRO A 683 -8.14 6.99 26.03
CA PRO A 683 -6.82 6.50 25.64
C PRO A 683 -6.83 6.09 24.15
N CYS A 684 -6.84 7.07 23.26
CA CYS A 684 -6.62 6.85 21.84
C CYS A 684 -5.11 6.84 21.54
N PRO A 685 -4.59 5.83 20.83
CA PRO A 685 -3.19 5.76 20.47
C PRO A 685 -2.87 6.83 19.43
N GLY A 686 -1.62 7.29 19.38
CA GLY A 686 -1.17 8.19 18.32
C GLY A 686 -1.43 7.61 16.92
N ILE A 687 -1.67 8.47 15.93
CA ILE A 687 -1.97 8.06 14.54
C ILE A 687 -0.89 7.17 13.91
N THR A 688 0.34 7.27 14.41
CA THR A 688 1.46 6.37 14.12
C THR A 688 2.11 5.85 15.41
N ALA A 689 1.31 5.37 16.36
CA ALA A 689 1.80 4.66 17.54
C ALA A 689 2.60 3.40 17.17
N GLU A 690 3.41 2.87 18.09
CA GLU A 690 4.15 1.64 17.85
C GLU A 690 3.22 0.42 17.87
N ALA A 691 3.62 -0.68 17.24
CA ALA A 691 2.95 -1.98 17.38
C ALA A 691 2.92 -2.50 18.83
N GLY A 692 3.81 -1.98 19.69
CA GLY A 692 3.78 -2.18 21.14
C GLY A 692 2.54 -1.54 21.79
N ASP A 693 2.09 -0.38 21.32
CA ASP A 693 0.93 0.35 21.86
C ASP A 693 -0.38 -0.05 21.17
N TRP A 694 -0.35 -0.18 19.83
CA TRP A 694 -1.49 -0.57 19.00
C TRP A 694 -1.09 -1.69 18.04
N THR A 695 -1.33 -2.91 18.46
CA THR A 695 -0.76 -4.12 17.85
C THR A 695 -1.32 -4.46 16.46
N PHE A 696 -2.60 -4.19 16.18
CA PHE A 696 -3.21 -4.45 14.87
C PHE A 696 -3.27 -3.24 13.94
N GLN A 697 -2.92 -2.04 14.42
CA GLN A 697 -2.94 -0.77 13.66
C GLN A 697 -4.17 -0.55 12.75
N GLY A 698 -5.35 -1.00 13.16
CA GLY A 698 -6.61 -0.82 12.41
C GLY A 698 -6.91 -1.89 11.36
N VAL A 699 -6.13 -2.96 11.26
CA VAL A 699 -6.47 -4.13 10.39
C VAL A 699 -7.69 -4.87 10.93
N ASP A 700 -7.76 -5.02 12.26
CA ASP A 700 -8.93 -5.44 13.02
C ASP A 700 -10.16 -4.60 12.69
N THR A 701 -10.03 -3.27 12.79
CA THR A 701 -11.07 -2.29 12.51
C THR A 701 -11.56 -2.38 11.07
N THR A 702 -10.64 -2.52 10.12
CA THR A 702 -10.95 -2.67 8.69
C THR A 702 -11.73 -3.96 8.43
N PHE A 703 -11.35 -5.07 9.06
CA PHE A 703 -12.06 -6.35 8.97
C PHE A 703 -13.51 -6.23 9.45
N TRP A 704 -13.75 -5.67 10.65
CA TRP A 704 -15.10 -5.54 11.20
C TRP A 704 -15.95 -4.51 10.46
N SER A 705 -15.36 -3.42 9.95
CA SER A 705 -16.04 -2.45 9.09
C SER A 705 -16.50 -3.10 7.77
N LEU A 706 -15.63 -3.84 7.08
CA LEU A 706 -15.97 -4.58 5.85
C LEU A 706 -17.09 -5.60 6.09
N LEU A 707 -17.04 -6.33 7.20
CA LEU A 707 -18.08 -7.30 7.59
C LEU A 707 -19.42 -6.61 7.85
N ASN A 708 -19.43 -5.48 8.57
CA ASN A 708 -20.67 -4.78 8.96
C ASN A 708 -21.33 -4.00 7.80
N CYS A 709 -20.55 -3.49 6.85
CA CYS A 709 -21.08 -2.95 5.58
C CYS A 709 -21.94 -3.97 4.82
N GLY A 710 -21.66 -5.27 5.00
CA GLY A 710 -22.50 -6.36 4.48
C GLY A 710 -23.86 -6.46 5.16
N ILE A 711 -23.94 -6.19 6.46
CA ILE A 711 -25.16 -6.30 7.28
C ILE A 711 -26.09 -5.11 7.03
N SER A 712 -25.55 -3.90 6.95
CA SER A 712 -26.33 -2.64 6.87
C SER A 712 -27.00 -2.37 5.51
N SER A 713 -26.54 -2.99 4.43
CA SER A 713 -26.94 -2.61 3.06
C SER A 713 -28.22 -3.31 2.55
N ASP A 714 -29.38 -2.99 3.14
CA ASP A 714 -30.68 -3.48 2.70
C ASP A 714 -31.01 -3.10 1.23
N PHE A 715 -31.17 -4.09 0.35
CA PHE A 715 -31.54 -3.89 -1.06
C PHE A 715 -33.06 -3.71 -1.22
N THR A 716 -33.61 -2.64 -0.64
CA THR A 716 -35.04 -2.30 -0.75
C THR A 716 -35.29 -1.24 -1.84
N ARG A 717 -35.24 -1.64 -3.11
CA ARG A 717 -35.76 -0.87 -4.25
C ARG A 717 -36.18 -1.73 -5.44
#